data_AF-A0A973UW35-F1
#
_entry.id   AF-A0A973UW35-F1
#
_cell.length_a   1.000
_cell.length_b   1.000
_cell.length_c   1.000
_cell.angle_alpha   90.00
_cell.angle_beta   90.00
_cell.angle_gamma   90.00
#
_symmetry.space_group_name_H-M   'P 1'
#
loop_
_entity.id
_entity.type
_entity.pdbx_description
1 polymer ?
#
loop_
_entity_poly.entity_id
_entity_poly.type
_entity_poly.pdbx_seq_one_letter_code
_entity_poly.pdbx_strand_id
1 'polypeptide(L)'
;MRTMWRWVRIASGIAVRGVGDTTLRKAVAGKVVLVTGASEGIGAATARRLGRAGAIVLLVARTAARLETVRREIAEDGGIAHVYPADLSRPDEAEALGLRILDDHRRVDVIVNNAGRSIRRSVADTSDRFHDVQRTIDLNYLGPVQLLLVLLPAMRAAGRGHLVNVSTAGILTPAPQWSSYLASKAAFDVWLRSAAPELRRDGVTTSTFYCGLVRTRMSAPTKAYRDAPAMTPDEAAAVVCRAVARRPRTIEAWWMRPSELFAAAFKGTVERSLSGDNALDTLRAAIASGLLRPSRLLRLLRATRRYGWTLAAAVEAGPADGIALVDDHGSITREQLRLDMRGRAAYLRDMGVTAGDRIGIRCGNDRGLVTTAAAAGLLGADAVLLPPTLDDDELTAVTAREGLRLTVGDGPTAAPTWLPRPRRPGRLTVLTSGTTGPRQAVRRPITWRVLLGPAVTHLRLIPLRPGTPIAVAAPAYHGYGLSYLAAGLALGAPVVLATGLRPHRLREIVDTHRPTALFALPVQLGRLADLPEADALHGRTRLVTGSEPLDPELCLRLLDVFGDRLFNLFGATEAGWATIATPADLRAAPGTVGRPPRGVRIRVLDGDGRDAPPGEAGAVHVSGWLPGGALVATGDVGYLDRAGRLMLTARVPAPSPR
;
A
#
# COMPACT_ATOMS: atom_id res chain seq x y z
N MET A 1 -18.87 21.85 14.91
CA MET A 1 -18.42 20.55 14.32
C MET A 1 -18.21 20.56 12.80
N ARG A 2 -19.18 20.92 11.94
CA ARG A 2 -19.05 20.85 10.46
C ARG A 2 -17.84 21.57 9.86
N THR A 3 -17.48 22.75 10.38
CA THR A 3 -16.33 23.56 9.91
C THR A 3 -14.98 22.92 10.23
N MET A 4 -14.85 22.24 11.37
CA MET A 4 -13.63 21.52 11.78
C MET A 4 -13.36 20.33 10.84
N TRP A 5 -14.41 19.54 10.55
CA TRP A 5 -14.32 18.40 9.62
C TRP A 5 -14.03 18.81 8.17
N ARG A 6 -14.38 20.03 7.76
CA ARG A 6 -13.97 20.61 6.47
C ARG A 6 -12.47 20.86 6.41
N TRP A 7 -11.89 21.47 7.45
CA TRP A 7 -10.44 21.71 7.50
C TRP A 7 -9.62 20.41 7.60
N VAL A 8 -10.10 19.42 8.35
CA VAL A 8 -9.49 18.07 8.38
C VAL A 8 -9.48 17.45 6.99
N ARG A 9 -10.58 17.56 6.23
CA ARG A 9 -10.65 17.04 4.84
C ARG A 9 -9.76 17.82 3.86
N ILE A 10 -9.58 19.13 4.06
CA ILE A 10 -8.63 19.92 3.27
C ILE A 10 -7.19 19.51 3.59
N ALA A 11 -6.83 19.40 4.87
CA ALA A 11 -5.48 19.03 5.31
C ALA A 11 -5.10 17.62 4.85
N SER A 12 -6.03 16.66 4.93
CA SER A 12 -5.85 15.29 4.42
C SER A 12 -5.91 15.17 2.89
N GLY A 13 -6.19 16.26 2.17
CA GLY A 13 -6.29 16.27 0.71
C GLY A 13 -7.53 15.54 0.16
N ILE A 14 -8.55 15.28 0.97
CA ILE A 14 -9.86 14.76 0.53
C ILE A 14 -10.65 15.87 -0.16
N ALA A 15 -10.56 17.09 0.36
CA ALA A 15 -11.14 18.30 -0.21
C ALA A 15 -10.02 19.25 -0.64
N VAL A 16 -10.31 20.12 -1.61
CA VAL A 16 -9.42 21.22 -1.97
C VAL A 16 -10.02 22.53 -1.47
N ARG A 17 -9.17 23.47 -1.04
CA ARG A 17 -9.63 24.79 -0.62
C ARG A 17 -10.31 25.50 -1.80
N GLY A 18 -11.58 25.86 -1.62
CA GLY A 18 -12.35 26.67 -2.57
C GLY A 18 -12.01 28.16 -2.52
N VAL A 19 -12.85 28.99 -3.13
CA VAL A 19 -12.71 30.46 -3.15
C VAL A 19 -13.65 31.14 -2.16
N GLY A 20 -13.31 32.35 -1.70
CA GLY A 20 -14.18 33.21 -0.90
C GLY A 20 -15.16 34.02 -1.75
N ASP A 21 -16.29 34.42 -1.18
CA ASP A 21 -17.42 34.95 -1.96
C ASP A 21 -17.13 36.32 -2.59
N THR A 22 -16.37 37.20 -1.92
CA THR A 22 -15.93 38.49 -2.49
C THR A 22 -15.07 38.31 -3.74
N THR A 23 -14.16 37.33 -3.73
CA THR A 23 -13.32 37.02 -4.90
C THR A 23 -14.17 36.45 -6.02
N LEU A 24 -15.12 35.56 -5.70
CA LEU A 24 -16.02 34.97 -6.68
C LEU A 24 -16.89 36.06 -7.34
N ARG A 25 -17.52 36.94 -6.54
CA ARG A 25 -18.34 38.05 -7.02
C ARG A 25 -17.57 38.95 -7.98
N LYS A 26 -16.35 39.38 -7.61
CA LYS A 26 -15.48 40.17 -8.51
C LYS A 26 -15.21 39.46 -9.85
N ALA A 27 -15.14 38.13 -9.85
CA ALA A 27 -14.83 37.36 -11.05
C ALA A 27 -16.04 37.13 -11.97
N VAL A 28 -17.27 37.08 -11.45
CA VAL A 28 -18.45 36.60 -12.21
C VAL A 28 -19.65 37.56 -12.24
N ALA A 29 -19.67 38.65 -11.47
CA ALA A 29 -20.78 39.60 -11.49
C ALA A 29 -21.05 40.11 -12.91
N GLY A 30 -22.30 40.00 -13.38
CA GLY A 30 -22.74 40.39 -14.73
C GLY A 30 -22.21 39.52 -15.87
N LYS A 31 -21.59 38.36 -15.57
CA LYS A 31 -21.11 37.42 -16.58
C LYS A 31 -22.11 36.31 -16.83
N VAL A 32 -22.18 35.88 -18.08
CA VAL A 32 -23.00 34.73 -18.51
C VAL A 32 -22.21 33.45 -18.26
N VAL A 33 -22.70 32.60 -17.36
CA VAL A 33 -22.02 31.37 -16.94
C VAL A 33 -22.92 30.16 -17.22
N LEU A 34 -22.50 29.33 -18.17
CA LEU A 34 -23.17 28.09 -18.52
C LEU A 34 -22.73 26.95 -17.59
N VAL A 35 -23.68 26.23 -17.01
CA VAL A 35 -23.40 25.07 -16.14
C VAL A 35 -24.15 23.84 -16.65
N THR A 36 -23.40 22.81 -17.09
CA THR A 36 -23.99 21.55 -17.53
C THR A 36 -24.20 20.58 -16.37
N GLY A 37 -25.27 19.79 -16.42
CA GLY A 37 -25.67 18.93 -15.30
C GLY A 37 -26.15 19.73 -14.08
N ALA A 38 -26.76 20.89 -14.30
CA ALA A 38 -27.12 21.84 -13.24
C ALA A 38 -28.33 21.43 -12.38
N SER A 39 -29.01 20.32 -12.70
CA SER A 39 -30.22 19.88 -11.99
C SER A 39 -30.00 19.28 -10.60
N GLU A 40 -28.76 18.87 -10.26
CA GLU A 40 -28.45 18.27 -8.95
C GLU A 40 -26.94 18.27 -8.63
N GLY A 41 -26.58 17.80 -7.43
CA GLY A 41 -25.21 17.49 -7.05
C GLY A 41 -24.26 18.69 -7.16
N ILE A 42 -23.08 18.47 -7.75
CA ILE A 42 -22.04 19.49 -7.92
C ILE A 42 -22.55 20.64 -8.80
N GLY A 43 -23.30 20.32 -9.87
CA GLY A 43 -23.80 21.29 -10.83
C GLY A 43 -24.78 22.27 -10.19
N ALA A 44 -25.81 21.76 -9.50
CA ALA A 44 -26.78 22.61 -8.80
C ALA A 44 -26.13 23.47 -7.70
N ALA A 45 -25.23 22.88 -6.90
CA ALA A 45 -24.51 23.63 -5.86
C ALA A 45 -23.61 24.73 -6.46
N THR A 46 -22.98 24.46 -7.61
CA THR A 46 -22.16 25.45 -8.34
C THR A 46 -23.04 26.58 -8.89
N ALA A 47 -24.16 26.24 -9.52
CA ALA A 47 -25.10 27.19 -10.09
C ALA A 47 -25.65 28.18 -9.05
N ARG A 48 -26.13 27.68 -7.90
CA ARG A 48 -26.60 28.51 -6.78
C ARG A 48 -25.54 29.49 -6.31
N ARG A 49 -24.31 29.00 -6.14
CA ARG A 49 -23.20 29.83 -5.67
C ARG A 49 -22.76 30.90 -6.67
N LEU A 50 -22.82 30.60 -7.97
CA LEU A 50 -22.57 31.58 -9.03
C LEU A 50 -23.67 32.64 -9.09
N GLY A 51 -24.94 32.24 -8.96
CA GLY A 51 -26.08 33.15 -8.90
C GLY A 51 -25.97 34.17 -7.75
N ARG A 52 -25.68 33.70 -6.52
CA ARG A 52 -25.40 34.57 -5.36
C ARG A 52 -24.22 35.53 -5.55
N ALA A 53 -23.28 35.14 -6.41
CA ALA A 53 -22.12 35.96 -6.75
C ALA A 53 -22.42 36.97 -7.89
N GLY A 54 -23.66 37.02 -8.39
CA GLY A 54 -24.12 37.96 -9.40
C GLY A 54 -23.91 37.50 -10.86
N ALA A 55 -23.63 36.21 -11.09
CA ALA A 55 -23.59 35.68 -12.45
C ALA A 55 -25.00 35.50 -13.02
N ILE A 56 -25.13 35.62 -14.33
CA ILE A 56 -26.30 35.18 -15.10
C ILE A 56 -26.08 33.71 -15.43
N VAL A 57 -26.78 32.80 -14.77
CA VAL A 57 -26.48 31.36 -14.83
C VAL A 57 -27.38 30.65 -15.85
N LEU A 58 -26.77 29.99 -16.84
CA LEU A 58 -27.51 29.16 -17.80
C LEU A 58 -27.49 27.71 -17.31
N LEU A 59 -28.65 27.18 -16.95
CA LEU A 59 -28.82 25.88 -16.31
C LEU A 59 -29.16 24.82 -17.37
N VAL A 60 -28.25 23.89 -17.63
CA VAL A 60 -28.46 22.80 -18.59
C VAL A 60 -28.57 21.44 -17.91
N ALA A 61 -29.66 20.73 -18.18
CA ALA A 61 -29.84 19.30 -17.87
C ALA A 61 -31.08 18.77 -18.62
N ARG A 62 -31.35 17.47 -18.53
CA ARG A 62 -32.51 16.84 -19.19
C ARG A 62 -33.85 17.16 -18.54
N THR A 63 -33.88 17.26 -17.21
CA THR A 63 -35.15 17.36 -16.45
C THR A 63 -35.52 18.82 -16.18
N ALA A 64 -36.38 19.39 -17.02
CA ALA A 64 -36.83 20.78 -16.93
C ALA A 64 -37.34 21.17 -15.52
N ALA A 65 -38.20 20.34 -14.91
CA ALA A 65 -38.76 20.62 -13.58
C ALA A 65 -37.68 20.79 -12.49
N ARG A 66 -36.58 20.04 -12.56
CA ARG A 66 -35.48 20.17 -11.58
C ARG A 66 -34.64 21.41 -11.84
N LEU A 67 -34.44 21.79 -13.10
CA LEU A 67 -33.78 23.05 -13.45
C LEU A 67 -34.59 24.24 -12.96
N GLU A 68 -35.91 24.18 -13.09
CA GLU A 68 -36.81 25.22 -12.61
C GLU A 68 -36.77 25.39 -11.08
N THR A 69 -36.66 24.29 -10.33
CA THR A 69 -36.38 24.38 -8.88
C THR A 69 -35.08 25.14 -8.60
N VAL A 70 -33.99 24.81 -9.28
CA VAL A 70 -32.69 25.49 -9.09
C VAL A 70 -32.76 26.96 -9.53
N ARG A 71 -33.49 27.26 -10.61
CA ARG A 71 -33.74 28.64 -11.08
C ARG A 71 -34.46 29.46 -10.01
N ARG A 72 -35.51 28.90 -9.41
CA ARG A 72 -36.28 29.56 -8.35
C ARG A 72 -35.43 29.85 -7.12
N GLU A 73 -34.66 28.86 -6.64
CA GLU A 73 -33.75 29.06 -5.51
C GLU A 73 -32.70 30.14 -5.81
N ILE A 74 -32.19 30.24 -7.04
CA ILE A 74 -31.28 31.31 -7.44
C ILE A 74 -32.00 32.68 -7.42
N ALA A 75 -33.23 32.74 -7.91
CA ALA A 75 -34.03 33.97 -7.94
C ALA A 75 -34.43 34.44 -6.53
N GLU A 76 -34.77 33.52 -5.63
CA GLU A 76 -35.04 33.79 -4.21
C GLU A 76 -33.82 34.40 -3.50
N ASP A 77 -32.61 33.99 -3.91
CA ASP A 77 -31.34 34.58 -3.46
C ASP A 77 -30.94 35.87 -4.22
N GLY A 78 -31.82 36.41 -5.07
CA GLY A 78 -31.60 37.64 -5.84
C GLY A 78 -30.71 37.51 -7.08
N GLY A 79 -30.43 36.27 -7.51
CA GLY A 79 -29.65 35.98 -8.72
C GLY A 79 -30.50 35.82 -9.97
N ILE A 80 -29.84 35.69 -11.13
CA ILE A 80 -30.50 35.50 -12.44
C ILE A 80 -30.12 34.13 -12.99
N ALA A 81 -31.11 33.34 -13.40
CA ALA A 81 -30.87 32.06 -14.06
C ALA A 81 -31.88 31.78 -15.18
N HIS A 82 -31.42 31.12 -16.24
CA HIS A 82 -32.20 30.68 -17.40
C HIS A 82 -32.13 29.16 -17.54
N VAL A 83 -33.24 28.54 -17.94
CA VAL A 83 -33.39 27.08 -17.99
C VAL A 83 -33.32 26.58 -19.42
N TYR A 84 -32.43 25.62 -19.67
CA TYR A 84 -32.23 24.99 -20.97
C TYR A 84 -32.31 23.47 -20.85
N PRO A 85 -33.50 22.88 -21.09
CA PRO A 85 -33.66 21.43 -21.14
C PRO A 85 -32.98 20.87 -22.41
N ALA A 86 -32.02 19.97 -22.24
CA ALA A 86 -31.33 19.29 -23.34
C ALA A 86 -30.66 17.99 -22.88
N ASP A 87 -30.63 16.98 -23.75
CA ASP A 87 -29.82 15.76 -23.56
C ASP A 87 -28.48 15.86 -24.29
N LEU A 88 -27.43 16.19 -23.54
CA LEU A 88 -26.07 16.28 -24.08
C LEU A 88 -25.52 14.94 -24.58
N SER A 89 -26.17 13.80 -24.35
CA SER A 89 -25.76 12.54 -25.00
C SER A 89 -26.18 12.48 -26.48
N ARG A 90 -26.95 13.44 -26.98
CA ARG A 90 -27.36 13.53 -28.38
C ARG A 90 -26.67 14.73 -29.05
N PRO A 91 -25.76 14.52 -30.02
CA PRO A 91 -25.02 15.61 -30.67
C PRO A 91 -25.94 16.70 -31.26
N ASP A 92 -27.01 16.33 -31.95
CA ASP A 92 -27.95 17.29 -32.55
C ASP A 92 -28.61 18.19 -31.50
N GLU A 93 -28.94 17.64 -30.32
CA GLU A 93 -29.50 18.43 -29.21
C GLU A 93 -28.44 19.35 -28.58
N ALA A 94 -27.19 18.89 -28.47
CA ALA A 94 -26.08 19.70 -27.95
C ALA A 94 -25.75 20.87 -28.89
N GLU A 95 -25.82 20.66 -30.20
CA GLU A 95 -25.67 21.70 -31.22
C GLU A 95 -26.80 22.71 -31.19
N ALA A 96 -28.06 22.23 -31.25
CA ALA A 96 -29.24 23.08 -31.18
C ALA A 96 -29.28 23.91 -29.88
N LEU A 97 -28.82 23.34 -28.77
CA LEU A 97 -28.64 24.06 -27.51
C LEU A 97 -27.62 25.20 -27.64
N GLY A 98 -26.44 24.92 -28.23
CA GLY A 98 -25.40 25.92 -28.41
C GLY A 98 -25.87 27.10 -29.25
N LEU A 99 -26.56 26.82 -30.36
CA LEU A 99 -27.13 27.85 -31.24
C LEU A 99 -28.17 28.71 -30.51
N ARG A 100 -29.08 28.07 -29.76
CA ARG A 100 -30.10 28.78 -28.97
C ARG A 100 -29.49 29.69 -27.91
N ILE A 101 -28.45 29.23 -27.20
CA ILE A 101 -27.75 30.04 -26.21
C ILE A 101 -27.11 31.28 -26.86
N LEU A 102 -26.54 31.15 -28.06
CA LEU A 102 -25.95 32.27 -28.78
C LEU A 102 -27.02 33.26 -29.25
N ASP A 103 -28.19 32.79 -29.67
CA ASP A 103 -29.32 33.64 -30.05
C ASP A 103 -29.83 34.44 -28.83
N ASP A 104 -30.11 33.75 -27.72
CA ASP A 104 -30.69 34.35 -26.51
C ASP A 104 -29.74 35.32 -25.79
N HIS A 105 -28.45 35.00 -25.74
CA HIS A 105 -27.50 35.71 -24.86
C HIS A 105 -26.34 36.39 -25.60
N ARG A 106 -26.13 36.11 -26.89
CA ARG A 106 -25.04 36.60 -27.75
C ARG A 106 -23.62 36.24 -27.31
N ARG A 107 -23.42 35.86 -26.05
CA ARG A 107 -22.11 35.54 -25.46
C ARG A 107 -22.23 34.55 -24.32
N VAL A 108 -21.15 33.79 -24.11
CA VAL A 108 -20.94 32.97 -22.91
C VAL A 108 -19.53 33.26 -22.38
N ASP A 109 -19.43 33.76 -21.15
CA ASP A 109 -18.15 34.17 -20.57
C ASP A 109 -17.42 33.00 -19.91
N VAL A 110 -18.17 32.06 -19.33
CA VAL A 110 -17.64 30.86 -18.66
C VAL A 110 -18.52 29.65 -18.94
N ILE A 111 -17.91 28.51 -19.26
CA ILE A 111 -18.59 27.22 -19.42
C ILE A 111 -18.07 26.25 -18.37
N VAL A 112 -18.96 25.73 -17.52
CA VAL A 112 -18.68 24.67 -16.55
C VAL A 112 -19.20 23.35 -17.10
N ASN A 113 -18.30 22.58 -17.70
CA ASN A 113 -18.54 21.23 -18.19
C ASN A 113 -18.55 20.25 -17.00
N ASN A 114 -19.75 20.02 -16.45
CA ASN A 114 -19.96 19.17 -15.28
C ASN A 114 -20.90 17.99 -15.53
N ALA A 115 -21.74 18.04 -16.56
CA ALA A 115 -22.56 16.90 -16.95
C ALA A 115 -21.70 15.63 -17.12
N GLY A 116 -22.23 14.50 -16.65
CA GLY A 116 -21.56 13.24 -16.83
C GLY A 116 -22.28 12.07 -16.19
N ARG A 117 -21.80 10.87 -16.55
CA ARG A 117 -22.29 9.59 -16.05
C ARG A 117 -21.13 8.71 -15.69
N SER A 118 -21.21 8.10 -14.51
CA SER A 118 -20.27 7.06 -14.07
C SER A 118 -20.96 5.71 -14.08
N ILE A 119 -20.29 4.72 -14.66
CA ILE A 119 -20.67 3.31 -14.62
C ILE A 119 -19.49 2.56 -14.01
N ARG A 120 -19.74 1.91 -12.88
CA ARG A 120 -18.80 0.99 -12.23
C ARG A 120 -19.21 -0.43 -12.56
N ARG A 121 -18.39 -1.13 -13.34
CA ARG A 121 -18.63 -2.51 -13.74
C ARG A 121 -17.33 -3.18 -14.17
N SER A 122 -17.16 -4.48 -13.85
CA SER A 122 -16.00 -5.24 -14.31
C SER A 122 -16.03 -5.41 -15.84
N VAL A 123 -14.87 -5.72 -16.45
CA VAL A 123 -14.82 -5.99 -17.90
C VAL A 123 -15.63 -7.24 -18.24
N ALA A 124 -15.57 -8.28 -17.39
CA ALA A 124 -16.35 -9.50 -17.57
C ALA A 124 -17.86 -9.19 -17.66
N ASP A 125 -18.38 -8.39 -16.73
CA ASP A 125 -19.81 -8.02 -16.69
C ASP A 125 -20.20 -6.96 -17.75
N THR A 126 -19.24 -6.41 -18.50
CA THR A 126 -19.47 -5.41 -19.56
C THR A 126 -19.44 -6.04 -20.95
N SER A 127 -18.97 -7.29 -21.08
CA SER A 127 -18.70 -7.96 -22.36
C SER A 127 -19.91 -7.99 -23.32
N ASP A 128 -21.11 -8.16 -22.79
CA ASP A 128 -22.40 -8.17 -23.51
C ASP A 128 -23.13 -6.81 -23.49
N ARG A 129 -22.50 -5.75 -22.97
CA ARG A 129 -23.14 -4.45 -22.66
C ARG A 129 -22.38 -3.27 -23.21
N PHE A 130 -22.03 -3.34 -24.49
CA PHE A 130 -21.34 -2.26 -25.20
C PHE A 130 -22.03 -0.89 -25.06
N HIS A 131 -23.36 -0.86 -24.94
CA HIS A 131 -24.13 0.35 -24.68
C HIS A 131 -23.72 1.11 -23.39
N ASP A 132 -23.06 0.46 -22.43
CA ASP A 132 -22.47 1.17 -21.27
C ASP A 132 -21.28 2.03 -21.67
N VAL A 133 -20.44 1.54 -22.58
CA VAL A 133 -19.34 2.31 -23.17
C VAL A 133 -19.90 3.49 -23.95
N GLN A 134 -20.83 3.22 -24.87
CA GLN A 134 -21.47 4.23 -25.72
C GLN A 134 -22.08 5.38 -24.88
N ARG A 135 -22.96 5.06 -23.91
CA ARG A 135 -23.61 6.07 -23.07
C ARG A 135 -22.64 6.93 -22.26
N THR A 136 -21.48 6.38 -21.86
CA THR A 136 -20.45 7.18 -21.17
C THR A 136 -19.69 8.07 -22.14
N ILE A 137 -19.36 7.59 -23.33
CA ILE A 137 -18.70 8.37 -24.38
C ILE A 137 -19.60 9.51 -24.86
N ASP A 138 -20.86 9.23 -25.15
CA ASP A 138 -21.82 10.22 -25.65
C ASP A 138 -21.94 11.40 -24.69
N LEU A 139 -22.16 11.13 -23.39
CA LEU A 139 -22.38 12.19 -22.42
C LEU A 139 -21.11 12.84 -21.87
N ASN A 140 -20.04 12.07 -21.63
CA ASN A 140 -18.82 12.60 -21.00
C ASN A 140 -17.83 13.21 -22.00
N TYR A 141 -17.92 12.84 -23.29
CA TYR A 141 -16.99 13.28 -24.33
C TYR A 141 -17.68 13.97 -25.50
N LEU A 142 -18.52 13.26 -26.28
CA LEU A 142 -19.05 13.80 -27.53
C LEU A 142 -19.97 15.00 -27.30
N GLY A 143 -20.86 14.94 -26.32
CA GLY A 143 -21.76 16.03 -25.95
C GLY A 143 -21.05 17.34 -25.61
N PRO A 144 -20.12 17.34 -24.64
CA PRO A 144 -19.31 18.50 -24.33
C PRO A 144 -18.51 19.03 -25.53
N VAL A 145 -17.96 18.16 -26.37
CA VAL A 145 -17.24 18.58 -27.58
C VAL A 145 -18.18 19.27 -28.57
N GLN A 146 -19.32 18.66 -28.90
CA GLN A 146 -20.30 19.24 -29.82
C GLN A 146 -20.77 20.61 -29.35
N LEU A 147 -21.15 20.73 -28.07
CA LEU A 147 -21.55 22.00 -27.47
C LEU A 147 -20.44 23.06 -27.55
N LEU A 148 -19.19 22.67 -27.29
CA LEU A 148 -18.06 23.59 -27.38
C LEU A 148 -17.75 23.99 -28.82
N LEU A 149 -17.86 23.11 -29.81
CA LEU A 149 -17.64 23.45 -31.21
C LEU A 149 -18.60 24.55 -31.71
N VAL A 150 -19.82 24.59 -31.18
CA VAL A 150 -20.78 25.66 -31.46
C VAL A 150 -20.44 26.96 -30.72
N LEU A 151 -20.08 26.90 -29.44
CA LEU A 151 -19.88 28.09 -28.61
C LEU A 151 -18.49 28.73 -28.78
N LEU A 152 -17.46 27.95 -29.12
CA LEU A 152 -16.07 28.40 -29.20
C LEU A 152 -15.83 29.50 -30.24
N PRO A 153 -16.39 29.45 -31.47
CA PRO A 153 -16.21 30.53 -32.44
C PRO A 153 -16.55 31.91 -31.87
N ALA A 154 -17.68 32.03 -31.17
CA ALA A 154 -18.10 33.28 -30.54
C ALA A 154 -17.15 33.70 -29.38
N MET A 155 -16.70 32.75 -28.56
CA MET A 155 -15.74 33.03 -27.48
C MET A 155 -14.37 33.47 -28.00
N ARG A 156 -13.90 32.83 -29.08
CA ARG A 156 -12.63 33.17 -29.76
C ARG A 156 -12.72 34.55 -30.42
N ALA A 157 -13.80 34.83 -31.14
CA ALA A 157 -14.04 36.13 -31.75
C ALA A 157 -14.11 37.27 -30.70
N ALA A 158 -14.67 36.98 -29.52
CA ALA A 158 -14.70 37.94 -28.41
C ALA A 158 -13.35 38.13 -27.70
N GLY A 159 -12.31 37.35 -28.04
CA GLY A 159 -10.99 37.41 -27.41
C GLY A 159 -11.00 37.07 -25.91
N ARG A 160 -12.07 36.43 -25.42
CA ARG A 160 -12.25 36.15 -23.99
C ARG A 160 -13.12 34.92 -23.76
N GLY A 161 -12.76 34.16 -22.74
CA GLY A 161 -13.60 33.07 -22.25
C GLY A 161 -12.90 32.18 -21.25
N HIS A 162 -13.68 31.37 -20.53
CA HIS A 162 -13.12 30.36 -19.64
C HIS A 162 -13.89 29.04 -19.66
N LEU A 163 -13.19 27.93 -19.90
CA LEU A 163 -13.75 26.59 -19.83
C LEU A 163 -13.30 25.92 -18.53
N VAL A 164 -14.24 25.41 -17.74
CA VAL A 164 -13.99 24.62 -16.53
C VAL A 164 -14.47 23.20 -16.77
N ASN A 165 -13.56 22.24 -16.76
CA ASN A 165 -13.87 20.82 -16.85
C ASN A 165 -13.90 20.19 -15.45
N VAL A 166 -15.05 19.63 -15.05
CA VAL A 166 -15.17 18.81 -13.85
C VAL A 166 -14.89 17.36 -14.24
N SER A 167 -13.63 16.98 -14.02
CA SER A 167 -13.08 15.66 -14.33
C SER A 167 -12.93 14.82 -13.05
N THR A 168 -12.19 13.72 -13.14
CA THR A 168 -11.99 12.79 -12.03
C THR A 168 -10.52 12.52 -11.75
N ALA A 169 -10.18 12.39 -10.47
CA ALA A 169 -8.86 11.95 -10.03
C ALA A 169 -8.46 10.57 -10.57
N GLY A 170 -9.44 9.73 -10.95
CA GLY A 170 -9.19 8.39 -11.48
C GLY A 170 -8.47 8.36 -12.84
N ILE A 171 -8.39 9.48 -13.57
CA ILE A 171 -7.61 9.56 -14.82
C ILE A 171 -6.12 9.41 -14.54
N LEU A 172 -5.63 9.96 -13.42
CA LEU A 172 -4.22 9.92 -13.04
C LEU A 172 -3.82 8.56 -12.47
N THR A 173 -4.79 7.78 -11.97
CA THR A 173 -4.56 6.44 -11.42
C THR A 173 -5.77 5.57 -11.72
N PRO A 174 -5.82 4.94 -12.91
CA PRO A 174 -6.97 4.17 -13.34
C PRO A 174 -7.25 2.98 -12.41
N ALA A 175 -8.48 2.88 -11.92
CA ALA A 175 -8.91 1.80 -11.02
C ALA A 175 -9.71 0.72 -11.78
N PRO A 176 -9.56 -0.57 -11.41
CA PRO A 176 -10.35 -1.66 -11.99
C PRO A 176 -11.84 -1.45 -11.79
N GLN A 177 -12.67 -1.84 -12.77
CA GLN A 177 -14.14 -1.66 -12.80
C GLN A 177 -14.64 -0.25 -13.19
N TRP A 178 -13.78 0.69 -13.56
CA TRP A 178 -14.20 2.00 -14.08
C TRP A 178 -13.72 2.25 -15.51
N SER A 179 -13.43 1.20 -16.28
CA SER A 179 -12.86 1.32 -17.64
C SER A 179 -13.65 2.26 -18.54
N SER A 180 -14.96 2.05 -18.71
CA SER A 180 -15.82 2.90 -19.57
C SER A 180 -15.89 4.35 -19.10
N TYR A 181 -16.06 4.55 -17.78
CA TYR A 181 -16.13 5.88 -17.18
C TYR A 181 -14.82 6.65 -17.31
N LEU A 182 -13.69 6.03 -16.96
CA LEU A 182 -12.38 6.67 -17.01
C LEU A 182 -11.94 6.91 -18.46
N ALA A 183 -12.19 5.98 -19.37
CA ALA A 183 -11.89 6.17 -20.80
C ALA A 183 -12.64 7.39 -21.36
N SER A 184 -13.94 7.52 -21.08
CA SER A 184 -14.74 8.65 -21.58
C SER A 184 -14.34 10.00 -20.97
N LYS A 185 -14.05 10.07 -19.67
CA LYS A 185 -13.55 11.30 -19.03
C LYS A 185 -12.12 11.64 -19.47
N ALA A 186 -11.27 10.64 -19.72
CA ALA A 186 -9.93 10.83 -20.26
C ALA A 186 -9.96 11.34 -21.71
N ALA A 187 -10.89 10.85 -22.55
CA ALA A 187 -11.06 11.33 -23.92
C ALA A 187 -11.32 12.86 -23.94
N PHE A 188 -12.25 13.35 -23.13
CA PHE A 188 -12.52 14.78 -23.05
C PHE A 188 -11.38 15.58 -22.41
N ASP A 189 -10.71 15.03 -21.38
CA ASP A 189 -9.55 15.68 -20.76
C ASP A 189 -8.41 15.88 -21.75
N VAL A 190 -8.07 14.85 -22.52
CA VAL A 190 -7.04 14.91 -23.57
C VAL A 190 -7.45 15.90 -24.66
N TRP A 191 -8.69 15.82 -25.16
CA TRP A 191 -9.21 16.76 -26.16
C TRP A 191 -9.07 18.21 -25.70
N LEU A 192 -9.49 18.52 -24.47
CA LEU A 192 -9.42 19.88 -23.92
C LEU A 192 -7.98 20.34 -23.72
N ARG A 193 -7.08 19.46 -23.27
CA ARG A 193 -5.65 19.77 -23.10
C ARG A 193 -4.95 20.01 -24.44
N SER A 194 -5.37 19.33 -25.50
CA SER A 194 -4.87 19.54 -26.86
C SER A 194 -5.39 20.86 -27.44
N ALA A 195 -6.67 21.20 -27.21
CA ALA A 195 -7.25 22.47 -27.67
C ALA A 195 -6.77 23.70 -26.88
N ALA A 196 -6.41 23.54 -25.60
CA ALA A 196 -6.11 24.66 -24.71
C ALA A 196 -4.98 25.61 -25.19
N PRO A 197 -3.84 25.13 -25.74
CA PRO A 197 -2.82 26.01 -26.32
C PRO A 197 -3.31 26.85 -27.49
N GLU A 198 -4.19 26.30 -28.34
CA GLU A 198 -4.82 27.00 -29.46
C GLU A 198 -5.78 28.06 -28.95
N LEU A 199 -6.72 27.67 -28.08
CA LEU A 199 -7.72 28.56 -27.49
C LEU A 199 -7.10 29.72 -26.70
N ARG A 200 -5.95 29.48 -26.05
CA ARG A 200 -5.23 30.51 -25.29
C ARG A 200 -4.68 31.62 -26.19
N ARG A 201 -4.37 31.34 -27.46
CA ARG A 201 -3.97 32.39 -28.44
C ARG A 201 -5.11 33.36 -28.71
N ASP A 202 -6.36 32.87 -28.61
CA ASP A 202 -7.57 33.64 -28.83
C ASP A 202 -8.20 34.16 -27.51
N GLY A 203 -7.43 34.20 -26.42
CA GLY A 203 -7.89 34.72 -25.12
C GLY A 203 -8.86 33.83 -24.33
N VAL A 204 -9.10 32.60 -24.80
CA VAL A 204 -9.94 31.59 -24.12
C VAL A 204 -9.05 30.68 -23.27
N THR A 205 -9.36 30.58 -21.98
CA THR A 205 -8.55 29.83 -21.01
C THR A 205 -9.28 28.58 -20.51
N THR A 206 -8.54 27.60 -19.99
CA THR A 206 -9.12 26.32 -19.52
C THR A 206 -8.63 25.97 -18.11
N SER A 207 -9.52 25.43 -17.28
CA SER A 207 -9.20 24.83 -15.97
C SER A 207 -9.77 23.41 -15.90
N THR A 208 -8.99 22.42 -15.48
CA THR A 208 -9.51 21.08 -15.12
C THR A 208 -9.48 20.87 -13.61
N PHE A 209 -10.61 20.49 -13.03
CA PHE A 209 -10.69 19.99 -11.66
C PHE A 209 -10.72 18.46 -11.66
N TYR A 210 -9.63 17.83 -11.21
CA TYR A 210 -9.56 16.38 -11.01
C TYR A 210 -10.23 16.01 -9.69
N CYS A 211 -11.56 15.84 -9.76
CA CYS A 211 -12.39 15.70 -8.58
C CYS A 211 -12.19 14.33 -7.91
N GLY A 212 -12.02 14.35 -6.58
CA GLY A 212 -12.09 13.16 -5.73
C GLY A 212 -13.52 12.66 -5.52
N LEU A 213 -13.72 11.75 -4.57
CA LEU A 213 -15.05 11.23 -4.27
C LEU A 213 -15.97 12.33 -3.69
N VAL A 214 -17.15 12.51 -4.28
CA VAL A 214 -18.18 13.45 -3.82
C VAL A 214 -19.48 12.72 -3.54
N ARG A 215 -20.11 12.98 -2.40
CA ARG A 215 -21.40 12.38 -2.01
C ARG A 215 -22.52 12.95 -2.87
N THR A 216 -22.85 12.23 -3.94
CA THR A 216 -23.90 12.57 -4.91
C THR A 216 -24.72 11.33 -5.26
N ARG A 217 -25.82 11.53 -6.00
CA ARG A 217 -26.59 10.42 -6.59
C ARG A 217 -25.73 9.51 -7.47
N MET A 218 -24.71 10.06 -8.14
CA MET A 218 -23.78 9.28 -8.96
C MET A 218 -22.95 8.29 -8.12
N SER A 219 -22.51 8.68 -6.91
CA SER A 219 -21.72 7.81 -6.03
C SER A 219 -22.56 6.79 -5.24
N ALA A 220 -23.85 7.07 -5.04
CA ALA A 220 -24.71 6.32 -4.13
C ALA A 220 -24.85 4.81 -4.44
N PRO A 221 -24.93 4.36 -5.72
CA PRO A 221 -25.02 2.93 -6.04
C PRO A 221 -23.79 2.10 -5.65
N THR A 222 -22.63 2.75 -5.46
CA THR A 222 -21.40 2.04 -5.10
C THR A 222 -21.35 1.82 -3.59
N LYS A 223 -21.80 0.65 -3.12
CA LYS A 223 -21.85 0.31 -1.67
C LYS A 223 -20.55 0.61 -0.91
N ALA A 224 -19.40 0.34 -1.54
CA ALA A 224 -18.07 0.60 -0.97
C ALA A 224 -17.78 2.08 -0.65
N TYR A 225 -18.56 3.02 -1.19
CA TYR A 225 -18.39 4.46 -0.99
C TYR A 225 -19.25 5.03 0.14
N ARG A 226 -20.13 4.22 0.76
CA ARG A 226 -21.02 4.68 1.84
C ARG A 226 -20.25 5.30 3.01
N ASP A 227 -19.20 4.62 3.45
CA ASP A 227 -18.40 5.02 4.61
C ASP A 227 -17.05 5.65 4.22
N ALA A 228 -16.79 5.78 2.91
CA ALA A 228 -15.57 6.37 2.42
C ALA A 228 -15.52 7.89 2.71
N PRO A 229 -14.36 8.45 3.10
CA PRO A 229 -14.20 9.89 3.20
C PRO A 229 -14.44 10.56 1.83
N ALA A 230 -15.31 11.56 1.79
CA ALA A 230 -15.77 12.19 0.56
C ALA A 230 -16.08 13.67 0.77
N MET A 231 -16.06 14.46 -0.30
CA MET A 231 -16.54 15.85 -0.32
C MET A 231 -18.08 15.90 -0.32
N THR A 232 -18.63 16.99 0.20
CA THR A 232 -20.03 17.35 -0.08
C THR A 232 -20.13 18.03 -1.45
N PRO A 233 -21.34 18.06 -2.06
CA PRO A 233 -21.56 18.84 -3.28
C PRO A 233 -21.14 20.31 -3.15
N ASP A 234 -21.41 20.96 -2.01
CA ASP A 234 -21.03 22.36 -1.77
C ASP A 234 -19.52 22.58 -1.72
N GLU A 235 -18.77 21.60 -1.21
CA GLU A 235 -17.31 21.69 -1.19
C GLU A 235 -16.72 21.50 -2.57
N ALA A 236 -17.25 20.56 -3.36
CA ALA A 236 -16.87 20.41 -4.76
C ALA A 236 -17.22 21.68 -5.55
N ALA A 237 -18.42 22.25 -5.35
CA ALA A 237 -18.83 23.52 -5.94
C ALA A 237 -17.90 24.68 -5.55
N ALA A 238 -17.44 24.73 -4.30
CA ALA A 238 -16.46 25.73 -3.86
C ALA A 238 -15.14 25.66 -4.64
N VAL A 239 -14.72 24.46 -5.04
CA VAL A 239 -13.52 24.23 -5.86
C VAL A 239 -13.79 24.59 -7.32
N VAL A 240 -14.96 24.24 -7.86
CA VAL A 240 -15.37 24.67 -9.21
C VAL A 240 -15.41 26.20 -9.30
N CYS A 241 -16.01 26.88 -8.32
CA CYS A 241 -15.98 28.34 -8.24
C CYS A 241 -14.56 28.91 -8.11
N ARG A 242 -13.61 28.20 -7.48
CA ARG A 242 -12.19 28.57 -7.50
C ARG A 242 -11.61 28.45 -8.90
N ALA A 243 -11.95 27.41 -9.65
CA ALA A 243 -11.53 27.26 -11.04
C ALA A 243 -12.03 28.46 -11.88
N VAL A 244 -13.32 28.80 -11.74
CA VAL A 244 -13.93 29.96 -12.41
C VAL A 244 -13.21 31.28 -12.05
N ALA A 245 -12.99 31.54 -10.77
CA ALA A 245 -12.51 32.83 -10.30
C ALA A 245 -11.00 33.04 -10.45
N ARG A 246 -10.20 31.98 -10.27
CA ARG A 246 -8.73 32.05 -10.27
C ARG A 246 -8.09 31.52 -11.55
N ARG A 247 -8.86 30.83 -12.39
CA ARG A 247 -8.43 30.22 -13.66
C ARG A 247 -7.12 29.41 -13.61
N PRO A 248 -6.87 28.59 -12.55
CA PRO A 248 -5.69 27.74 -12.54
C PRO A 248 -5.82 26.64 -13.60
N ARG A 249 -4.74 26.33 -14.31
CA ARG A 249 -4.76 25.28 -15.34
C ARG A 249 -5.30 23.94 -14.83
N THR A 250 -4.88 23.53 -13.63
CA THR A 250 -5.37 22.31 -12.97
C THR A 250 -5.64 22.54 -11.48
N ILE A 251 -6.61 21.81 -10.94
CA ILE A 251 -6.85 21.70 -9.51
C ILE A 251 -6.92 20.21 -9.15
N GLU A 252 -6.07 19.80 -8.22
CA GLU A 252 -5.94 18.42 -7.74
C GLU A 252 -5.56 18.42 -6.26
N ALA A 253 -5.68 17.27 -5.60
CA ALA A 253 -5.19 17.12 -4.23
C ALA A 253 -3.66 17.07 -4.21
N TRP A 254 -3.04 17.59 -3.15
CA TRP A 254 -1.58 17.71 -3.04
C TRP A 254 -0.84 16.36 -3.17
N TRP A 255 -1.49 15.25 -2.79
CA TRP A 255 -0.93 13.90 -2.87
C TRP A 255 -1.04 13.29 -4.28
N MET A 256 -1.81 13.88 -5.20
CA MET A 256 -2.02 13.32 -6.54
C MET A 256 -0.77 13.40 -7.41
N ARG A 257 -0.04 14.53 -7.44
CA ARG A 257 1.20 14.64 -8.22
C ARG A 257 2.30 13.66 -7.80
N PRO A 258 2.62 13.51 -6.50
CA PRO A 258 3.53 12.45 -6.05
C PRO A 258 3.04 11.05 -6.45
N SER A 259 1.73 10.80 -6.41
CA SER A 259 1.14 9.51 -6.78
C SER A 259 1.26 9.23 -8.28
N GLU A 260 1.09 10.24 -9.12
CA GLU A 260 1.27 10.15 -10.58
C GLU A 260 2.73 9.88 -10.94
N LEU A 261 3.68 10.61 -10.32
CA LEU A 261 5.11 10.36 -10.51
C LEU A 261 5.51 8.95 -10.05
N PHE A 262 4.95 8.49 -8.93
CA PHE A 262 5.13 7.12 -8.47
C PHE A 262 4.53 6.12 -9.47
N ALA A 263 3.30 6.32 -9.92
CA ALA A 263 2.64 5.44 -10.90
C ALA A 263 3.40 5.40 -12.23
N ALA A 264 3.92 6.54 -12.71
CA ALA A 264 4.73 6.61 -13.92
C ALA A 264 6.08 5.89 -13.77
N ALA A 265 6.77 6.10 -12.65
CA ALA A 265 8.03 5.42 -12.34
C ALA A 265 7.87 3.90 -12.12
N PHE A 266 6.66 3.45 -11.75
CA PHE A 266 6.36 2.07 -11.39
C PHE A 266 5.19 1.47 -12.19
N LYS A 267 5.00 1.92 -13.44
CA LYS A 267 3.85 1.60 -14.29
C LYS A 267 3.52 0.11 -14.34
N GLY A 268 4.52 -0.72 -14.66
CA GLY A 268 4.34 -2.19 -14.71
C GLY A 268 4.12 -2.86 -13.34
N THR A 269 4.48 -2.22 -12.22
CA THR A 269 4.24 -2.75 -10.87
C THR A 269 2.86 -2.35 -10.37
N VAL A 270 2.40 -1.13 -10.68
CA VAL A 270 1.07 -0.62 -10.33
C VAL A 270 -0.02 -1.32 -11.15
N GLU A 271 0.16 -1.45 -12.47
CA GLU A 271 -0.78 -2.17 -13.34
C GLU A 271 -0.92 -3.64 -12.91
N ARG A 272 0.20 -4.31 -12.60
CA ARG A 272 0.15 -5.64 -11.99
C ARG A 272 -0.56 -5.57 -10.62
N SER A 273 -0.25 -4.61 -9.75
CA SER A 273 -0.86 -4.50 -8.41
C SER A 273 -2.37 -4.30 -8.41
N LEU A 274 -2.92 -3.69 -9.46
CA LEU A 274 -4.34 -3.41 -9.62
C LEU A 274 -5.14 -4.59 -10.22
N SER A 275 -4.45 -5.59 -10.80
CA SER A 275 -5.08 -6.78 -11.42
C SER A 275 -5.65 -7.83 -10.45
N GLY A 276 -5.68 -7.56 -9.14
CA GLY A 276 -6.26 -8.47 -8.14
C GLY A 276 -7.46 -7.84 -7.43
N ASP A 277 -8.44 -8.65 -7.06
CA ASP A 277 -9.76 -8.23 -6.55
C ASP A 277 -9.77 -7.34 -5.29
N ASN A 278 -8.62 -7.08 -4.65
CA ASN A 278 -8.51 -6.37 -3.36
C ASN A 278 -7.49 -5.22 -3.35
N ALA A 279 -7.24 -4.55 -4.48
CA ALA A 279 -6.25 -3.46 -4.59
C ALA A 279 -6.46 -2.30 -3.58
N LEU A 280 -7.71 -2.00 -3.21
CA LEU A 280 -8.04 -1.00 -2.19
C LEU A 280 -7.59 -1.42 -0.79
N ASP A 281 -7.65 -2.71 -0.46
CA ASP A 281 -7.23 -3.21 0.85
C ASP A 281 -5.70 -3.27 0.95
N THR A 282 -5.02 -3.56 -0.16
CA THR A 282 -3.56 -3.41 -0.27
C THR A 282 -3.12 -1.96 -0.05
N LEU A 283 -3.77 -1.00 -0.69
CA LEU A 283 -3.48 0.42 -0.50
C LEU A 283 -3.77 0.86 0.94
N ARG A 284 -4.91 0.44 1.51
CA ARG A 284 -5.25 0.71 2.92
C ARG A 284 -4.23 0.13 3.89
N ALA A 285 -3.76 -1.10 3.68
CA ALA A 285 -2.74 -1.73 4.51
C ALA A 285 -1.38 -1.01 4.43
N ALA A 286 -1.00 -0.56 3.22
CA ALA A 286 0.22 0.23 3.01
C ALA A 286 0.14 1.64 3.63
N ILE A 287 -1.04 2.28 3.62
CA ILE A 287 -1.29 3.55 4.31
C ILE A 287 -1.27 3.34 5.84
N ALA A 288 -1.99 2.32 6.34
CA ALA A 288 -2.14 2.04 7.77
C ALA A 288 -0.82 1.64 8.46
N SER A 289 0.07 0.96 7.74
CA SER A 289 1.44 0.65 8.20
C SER A 289 2.38 1.87 8.15
N GLY A 290 1.97 2.95 7.47
CA GLY A 290 2.75 4.17 7.30
C GLY A 290 3.96 4.01 6.37
N LEU A 291 4.06 2.89 5.64
CA LEU A 291 5.12 2.62 4.66
C LEU A 291 5.12 3.59 3.48
N LEU A 292 3.97 4.19 3.17
CA LEU A 292 3.84 5.22 2.13
C LEU A 292 4.30 6.61 2.56
N ARG A 293 4.82 6.79 3.79
CA ARG A 293 5.41 8.08 4.21
C ARG A 293 6.80 8.26 3.58
N PRO A 294 7.04 9.31 2.77
CA PRO A 294 8.33 9.51 2.09
C PRO A 294 9.52 9.54 3.05
N SER A 295 9.35 10.14 4.23
CA SER A 295 10.40 10.23 5.26
C SER A 295 10.85 8.85 5.75
N ARG A 296 9.95 7.88 5.91
CA ARG A 296 10.29 6.53 6.36
C ARG A 296 11.01 5.72 5.30
N LEU A 297 10.55 5.82 4.05
CA LEU A 297 11.22 5.19 2.91
C LEU A 297 12.66 5.72 2.76
N LEU A 298 12.85 7.04 2.90
CA LEU A 298 14.18 7.65 2.87
C LEU A 298 15.07 7.18 4.02
N ARG A 299 14.56 7.05 5.25
CA ARG A 299 15.33 6.50 6.37
C ARG A 299 15.74 5.06 6.12
N LEU A 300 14.82 4.20 5.68
CA LEU A 300 15.11 2.80 5.37
C LEU A 300 16.18 2.68 4.28
N LEU A 301 16.08 3.48 3.21
CA LEU A 301 17.07 3.50 2.13
C LEU A 301 18.44 4.00 2.62
N ARG A 302 18.48 5.06 3.43
CA ARG A 302 19.73 5.59 4.02
C ARG A 302 20.37 4.58 4.96
N ALA A 303 19.59 3.95 5.83
CA ALA A 303 20.05 2.98 6.81
C ALA A 303 20.60 1.72 6.11
N THR A 304 19.87 1.16 5.15
CA THR A 304 20.32 -0.03 4.38
C THR A 304 21.53 0.28 3.49
N ARG A 305 21.62 1.48 2.89
CA ARG A 305 22.82 1.90 2.15
C ARG A 305 24.05 2.06 3.05
N ARG A 306 23.85 2.43 4.32
CA ARG A 306 24.95 2.66 5.28
C ARG A 306 25.41 1.37 5.96
N TYR A 307 24.47 0.56 6.44
CA TYR A 307 24.77 -0.60 7.30
C TYR A 307 24.41 -1.94 6.67
N GLY A 308 23.91 -1.96 5.44
CA GLY A 308 23.49 -3.18 4.76
C GLY A 308 22.14 -3.68 5.27
N TRP A 309 21.80 -4.93 4.93
CA TRP A 309 20.61 -5.60 5.47
C TRP A 309 20.93 -6.25 6.82
N THR A 310 21.29 -5.40 7.79
CA THR A 310 21.65 -5.79 9.17
C THR A 310 20.59 -5.32 10.16
N LEU A 311 20.63 -5.85 11.39
CA LEU A 311 19.76 -5.33 12.46
C LEU A 311 20.07 -3.88 12.81
N ALA A 312 21.29 -3.39 12.52
CA ALA A 312 21.62 -1.97 12.64
C ALA A 312 20.76 -1.10 11.71
N ALA A 313 20.59 -1.53 10.45
CA ALA A 313 19.74 -0.83 9.51
C ALA A 313 18.26 -0.89 9.94
N ALA A 314 17.80 -2.02 10.49
CA ALA A 314 16.43 -2.15 10.99
C ALA A 314 16.14 -1.18 12.15
N VAL A 315 17.04 -1.10 13.14
CA VAL A 315 16.91 -0.17 14.28
C VAL A 315 16.96 1.29 13.82
N GLU A 316 17.92 1.65 12.96
CA GLU A 316 18.08 3.02 12.48
C GLU A 316 16.99 3.45 11.47
N ALA A 317 16.35 2.52 10.77
CA ALA A 317 15.22 2.80 9.89
C ALA A 317 13.92 3.14 10.67
N GLY A 318 13.80 2.61 11.90
CA GLY A 318 12.64 2.83 12.77
C GLY A 318 12.47 4.28 13.27
N PRO A 319 11.31 4.64 13.85
CA PRO A 319 11.09 5.96 14.46
C PRO A 319 12.09 6.27 15.58
N ALA A 320 12.21 7.54 15.95
CA ALA A 320 13.16 7.97 16.98
C ALA A 320 12.69 7.52 18.38
N ASP A 321 11.38 7.60 18.61
CA ASP A 321 10.67 7.47 19.88
C ASP A 321 9.85 6.19 20.00
N GLY A 322 9.49 5.84 21.23
CA GLY A 322 8.66 4.68 21.57
C GLY A 322 9.45 3.42 21.97
N ILE A 323 8.71 2.37 22.32
CA ILE A 323 9.29 1.07 22.71
C ILE A 323 9.85 0.35 21.48
N ALA A 324 11.06 -0.19 21.61
CA ALA A 324 11.71 -0.99 20.57
C ALA A 324 11.48 -2.48 20.80
N LEU A 325 11.88 -2.95 21.97
CA LEU A 325 11.85 -4.36 22.36
C LEU A 325 11.23 -4.50 23.75
N VAL A 326 10.63 -5.65 23.99
CA VAL A 326 10.26 -6.15 25.31
C VAL A 326 10.79 -7.57 25.40
N ASP A 327 11.50 -7.90 26.47
CA ASP A 327 11.97 -9.25 26.77
C ASP A 327 11.82 -9.52 28.28
N ASP A 328 12.44 -10.58 28.79
CA ASP A 328 12.36 -10.93 30.22
C ASP A 328 13.04 -9.91 31.14
N HIS A 329 13.89 -9.02 30.60
CA HIS A 329 14.48 -7.89 31.33
C HIS A 329 13.62 -6.62 31.24
N GLY A 330 12.38 -6.72 30.77
CA GLY A 330 11.43 -5.62 30.65
C GLY A 330 11.45 -4.94 29.28
N SER A 331 10.99 -3.68 29.23
CA SER A 331 10.92 -2.91 27.99
C SER A 331 12.13 -1.99 27.81
N ILE A 332 12.62 -1.85 26.58
CA ILE A 332 13.64 -0.88 26.20
C ILE A 332 13.13 0.06 25.11
N THR A 333 13.40 1.35 25.27
CA THR A 333 13.05 2.36 24.26
C THR A 333 13.95 2.27 23.03
N ARG A 334 13.53 2.89 21.94
CA ARG A 334 14.34 3.00 20.72
C ARG A 334 15.60 3.85 20.90
N GLU A 335 15.56 4.80 21.81
CA GLU A 335 16.72 5.61 22.17
C GLU A 335 17.73 4.76 22.94
N GLN A 336 17.28 4.09 24.00
CA GLN A 336 18.11 3.19 24.79
C GLN A 336 18.72 2.08 23.93
N LEU A 337 17.92 1.43 23.07
CA LEU A 337 18.44 0.40 22.16
C LEU A 337 19.55 0.92 21.23
N ARG A 338 19.44 2.18 20.75
CA ARG A 338 20.48 2.81 19.93
C ARG A 338 21.74 3.14 20.72
N LEU A 339 21.60 3.51 21.99
CA LEU A 339 22.74 3.74 22.89
C LEU A 339 23.45 2.41 23.18
N ASP A 340 22.70 1.37 23.52
CA ASP A 340 23.21 0.04 23.85
C ASP A 340 23.98 -0.56 22.67
N MET A 341 23.43 -0.52 21.46
CA MET A 341 24.14 -1.04 20.27
C MET A 341 25.41 -0.23 19.95
N ARG A 342 25.47 1.07 20.28
CA ARG A 342 26.68 1.89 20.11
C ARG A 342 27.73 1.61 21.17
N GLY A 343 27.33 1.45 22.43
CA GLY A 343 28.22 1.03 23.51
C GLY A 343 28.79 -0.37 23.26
N ARG A 344 27.97 -1.28 22.76
CA ARG A 344 28.39 -2.61 22.33
C ARG A 344 29.33 -2.56 21.12
N ALA A 345 29.08 -1.70 20.14
CA ALA A 345 29.98 -1.51 19.00
C ALA A 345 31.32 -0.89 19.41
N ALA A 346 31.34 0.03 20.37
CA ALA A 346 32.58 0.58 20.92
C ALA A 346 33.41 -0.54 21.59
N TYR A 347 32.77 -1.38 22.42
CA TYR A 347 33.43 -2.53 23.04
C TYR A 347 34.02 -3.51 22.00
N LEU A 348 33.24 -3.87 20.97
CA LEU A 348 33.72 -4.75 19.89
C LEU A 348 34.90 -4.12 19.13
N ARG A 349 34.87 -2.81 18.87
CA ARG A 349 35.98 -2.09 18.22
C ARG A 349 37.23 -2.11 19.09
N ASP A 350 37.09 -1.96 20.40
CA ASP A 350 38.23 -1.97 21.34
C ASP A 350 38.86 -3.38 21.43
N MET A 351 38.08 -4.44 21.17
CA MET A 351 38.60 -5.81 20.91
C MET A 351 39.18 -6.01 19.49
N GLY A 352 39.29 -4.93 18.71
CA GLY A 352 39.88 -4.94 17.38
C GLY A 352 38.96 -5.41 16.26
N VAL A 353 37.63 -5.47 16.46
CA VAL A 353 36.68 -5.80 15.38
C VAL A 353 36.59 -4.63 14.39
N THR A 354 36.75 -4.95 13.11
CA THR A 354 36.75 -3.99 12.01
C THR A 354 35.81 -4.39 10.87
N ALA A 355 35.59 -3.46 9.95
CA ALA A 355 34.75 -3.70 8.77
C ALA A 355 35.38 -4.76 7.87
N GLY A 356 34.79 -5.95 7.78
CA GLY A 356 35.51 -7.09 7.21
C GLY A 356 35.28 -8.38 7.98
N ASP A 357 35.47 -8.25 9.29
CA ASP A 357 35.56 -9.37 10.20
C ASP A 357 34.22 -10.11 10.30
N ARG A 358 34.29 -11.43 10.48
CA ARG A 358 33.13 -12.27 10.77
C ARG A 358 33.10 -12.55 12.27
N ILE A 359 31.99 -12.26 12.92
CA ILE A 359 31.83 -12.50 14.36
C ILE A 359 30.65 -13.42 14.62
N GLY A 360 30.87 -14.44 15.46
CA GLY A 360 29.80 -15.31 15.94
C GLY A 360 29.00 -14.62 17.03
N ILE A 361 27.67 -14.73 17.00
CA ILE A 361 26.78 -14.16 18.01
C ILE A 361 25.99 -15.30 18.63
N ARG A 362 26.32 -15.65 19.87
CA ARG A 362 25.73 -16.74 20.66
C ARG A 362 24.95 -16.13 21.84
N CYS A 363 23.88 -15.40 21.52
CA CYS A 363 22.99 -14.77 22.51
C CYS A 363 21.64 -15.51 22.56
N GLY A 364 20.92 -15.35 23.68
CA GLY A 364 19.55 -15.80 23.82
C GLY A 364 18.57 -15.08 22.88
N ASN A 365 17.29 -15.46 22.95
CA ASN A 365 16.23 -14.80 22.18
C ASN A 365 15.75 -13.53 22.90
N ASP A 366 16.65 -12.56 23.08
CA ASP A 366 16.48 -11.36 23.89
C ASP A 366 17.18 -10.14 23.25
N ARG A 367 17.22 -9.00 23.96
CA ARG A 367 17.89 -7.79 23.50
C ARG A 367 19.41 -7.94 23.28
N GLY A 368 20.08 -8.91 23.90
CA GLY A 368 21.52 -9.20 23.74
C GLY A 368 21.86 -9.60 22.30
N LEU A 369 21.01 -10.44 21.70
CA LEU A 369 21.10 -10.80 20.28
C LEU A 369 20.97 -9.57 19.39
N VAL A 370 19.97 -8.71 19.66
CA VAL A 370 19.68 -7.53 18.83
C VAL A 370 20.81 -6.51 18.92
N THR A 371 21.23 -6.17 20.14
CA THR A 371 22.28 -5.18 20.40
C THR A 371 23.61 -5.62 19.81
N THR A 372 24.00 -6.89 19.99
CA THR A 372 25.27 -7.42 19.48
C THR A 372 25.27 -7.50 17.95
N ALA A 373 24.19 -7.99 17.33
CA ALA A 373 24.10 -8.05 15.87
C ALA A 373 24.01 -6.67 15.21
N ALA A 374 23.32 -5.73 15.86
CA ALA A 374 23.29 -4.34 15.41
C ALA A 374 24.66 -3.66 15.58
N ALA A 375 25.39 -3.94 16.65
CA ALA A 375 26.74 -3.45 16.88
C ALA A 375 27.71 -3.89 15.78
N ALA A 376 27.67 -5.18 15.40
CA ALA A 376 28.44 -5.70 14.26
C ALA A 376 28.16 -4.90 12.97
N GLY A 377 26.88 -4.65 12.69
CA GLY A 377 26.46 -3.88 11.52
C GLY A 377 26.91 -2.42 11.55
N LEU A 378 27.00 -1.79 12.73
CA LEU A 378 27.55 -0.43 12.89
C LEU A 378 29.03 -0.36 12.50
N LEU A 379 29.79 -1.41 12.82
CA LEU A 379 31.22 -1.52 12.49
C LEU A 379 31.48 -1.98 11.05
N GLY A 380 30.45 -2.45 10.33
CA GLY A 380 30.62 -3.06 9.01
C GLY A 380 31.16 -4.49 9.05
N ALA A 381 31.09 -5.14 10.20
CA ALA A 381 31.42 -6.55 10.40
C ALA A 381 30.25 -7.45 9.98
N ASP A 382 30.56 -8.70 9.66
CA ASP A 382 29.60 -9.72 9.27
C ASP A 382 29.18 -10.51 10.54
N ALA A 383 27.92 -10.34 10.95
CA ALA A 383 27.33 -11.08 12.06
C ALA A 383 26.90 -12.48 11.60
N VAL A 384 27.36 -13.52 12.30
CA VAL A 384 26.95 -14.91 12.12
C VAL A 384 26.15 -15.33 13.35
N LEU A 385 24.85 -15.54 13.19
CA LEU A 385 23.97 -15.92 14.32
C LEU A 385 24.14 -17.40 14.63
N LEU A 386 24.49 -17.69 15.88
CA LEU A 386 24.77 -19.02 16.40
C LEU A 386 23.68 -19.42 17.40
N PRO A 387 23.15 -20.65 17.32
CA PRO A 387 22.27 -21.16 18.37
C PRO A 387 22.99 -21.15 19.73
N PRO A 388 22.33 -20.71 20.82
CA PRO A 388 22.94 -20.73 22.15
C PRO A 388 23.22 -22.15 22.66
N THR A 389 22.52 -23.15 22.10
CA THR A 389 22.61 -24.57 22.43
C THR A 389 23.77 -25.32 21.77
N LEU A 390 24.59 -24.66 20.94
CA LEU A 390 25.79 -25.30 20.39
C LEU A 390 26.72 -25.72 21.55
N ASP A 391 27.18 -26.96 21.52
CA ASP A 391 28.26 -27.40 22.41
C ASP A 391 29.60 -26.82 21.96
N ASP A 392 30.63 -27.00 22.80
CA ASP A 392 31.93 -26.35 22.59
C ASP A 392 32.71 -26.94 21.39
N ASP A 393 32.49 -28.22 21.07
CA ASP A 393 33.11 -28.89 19.93
C ASP A 393 32.49 -28.41 18.61
N GLU A 394 31.16 -28.36 18.54
CA GLU A 394 30.42 -27.79 17.42
C GLU A 394 30.75 -26.31 17.23
N LEU A 395 30.86 -25.54 18.32
CA LEU A 395 31.22 -24.13 18.27
C LEU A 395 32.63 -23.93 17.72
N THR A 396 33.59 -24.76 18.13
CA THR A 396 34.96 -24.76 17.62
C THR A 396 34.98 -25.06 16.12
N ALA A 397 34.26 -26.11 15.69
CA ALA A 397 34.14 -26.48 14.29
C ALA A 397 33.50 -25.37 13.44
N VAL A 398 32.42 -24.74 13.92
CA VAL A 398 31.76 -23.63 13.23
C VAL A 398 32.66 -22.39 13.17
N THR A 399 33.39 -22.09 14.25
CA THR A 399 34.32 -20.97 14.33
C THR A 399 35.42 -21.11 13.28
N ALA A 400 36.02 -22.30 13.18
CA ALA A 400 37.03 -22.59 12.15
C ALA A 400 36.43 -22.53 10.74
N ARG A 401 35.29 -23.20 10.51
CA ARG A 401 34.66 -23.29 9.17
C ARG A 401 34.22 -21.93 8.64
N GLU A 402 33.61 -21.11 9.48
CA GLU A 402 33.11 -19.80 9.08
C GLU A 402 34.18 -18.71 9.15
N GLY A 403 35.38 -19.01 9.66
CA GLY A 403 36.47 -18.04 9.84
C GLY A 403 36.07 -16.92 10.79
N LEU A 404 35.47 -17.26 11.94
CA LEU A 404 35.03 -16.28 12.92
C LEU A 404 36.24 -15.74 13.68
N ARG A 405 36.38 -14.41 13.72
CA ARG A 405 37.43 -13.74 14.49
C ARG A 405 37.25 -13.95 15.99
N LEU A 406 36.00 -13.91 16.43
CA LEU A 406 35.59 -14.10 17.81
C LEU A 406 34.12 -14.51 17.88
N THR A 407 33.73 -15.09 19.01
CA THR A 407 32.36 -15.41 19.36
C THR A 407 31.91 -14.55 20.54
N VAL A 408 30.79 -13.87 20.39
CA VAL A 408 30.23 -12.94 21.38
C VAL A 408 28.97 -13.57 21.96
N GLY A 409 28.97 -13.79 23.27
CA GLY A 409 27.76 -14.10 24.05
C GLY A 409 27.21 -12.87 24.75
N ASP A 410 26.34 -13.08 25.73
CA ASP A 410 25.90 -11.99 26.62
C ASP A 410 27.09 -11.50 27.47
N GLY A 411 27.25 -10.18 27.62
CA GLY A 411 28.47 -9.65 28.24
C GLY A 411 28.55 -8.12 28.26
N PRO A 412 29.72 -7.55 28.60
CA PRO A 412 29.86 -6.13 28.91
C PRO A 412 29.62 -5.20 27.71
N THR A 413 29.28 -3.96 28.03
CA THR A 413 29.16 -2.83 27.10
C THR A 413 30.11 -1.71 27.52
N ALA A 414 30.67 -0.98 26.54
CA ALA A 414 31.42 0.24 26.82
C ALA A 414 30.50 1.48 26.80
N ALA A 415 31.01 2.63 27.24
CA ALA A 415 30.30 3.89 27.09
C ALA A 415 29.96 4.15 25.61
N PRO A 416 28.73 4.59 25.26
CA PRO A 416 28.37 4.90 23.89
C PRO A 416 29.27 6.01 23.34
N THR A 417 29.95 5.76 22.23
CA THR A 417 30.81 6.75 21.57
C THR A 417 30.35 7.01 20.14
N TRP A 418 30.81 8.13 19.57
CA TRP A 418 30.63 8.38 18.16
C TRP A 418 31.40 7.34 17.34
N LEU A 419 30.71 6.74 16.36
CA LEU A 419 31.29 5.75 15.45
C LEU A 419 31.36 6.34 14.04
N PRO A 420 32.52 6.27 13.37
CA PRO A 420 32.63 6.68 11.98
C PRO A 420 31.73 5.81 11.10
N ARG A 421 31.43 6.31 9.91
CA ARG A 421 30.71 5.51 8.91
C ARG A 421 31.57 4.28 8.56
N PRO A 422 30.99 3.07 8.51
CA PRO A 422 31.76 1.88 8.18
C PRO A 422 32.24 1.94 6.73
N ARG A 423 33.46 1.44 6.48
CA ARG A 423 34.09 1.41 5.14
C ARG A 423 33.28 0.60 4.13
N ARG A 424 32.58 -0.43 4.61
CA ARG A 424 31.63 -1.23 3.86
C ARG A 424 30.42 -1.59 4.73
N PRO A 425 29.24 -1.85 4.13
CA PRO A 425 28.13 -2.45 4.85
C PRO A 425 28.50 -3.83 5.42
N GLY A 426 28.08 -4.10 6.65
CA GLY A 426 28.16 -5.43 7.25
C GLY A 426 27.11 -6.37 6.68
N ARG A 427 27.23 -7.66 7.01
CA ARG A 427 26.29 -8.71 6.58
C ARG A 427 25.71 -9.43 7.78
N LEU A 428 24.52 -9.99 7.61
CA LEU A 428 23.87 -10.83 8.61
C LEU A 428 23.69 -12.22 8.03
N THR A 429 24.24 -13.22 8.70
CA THR A 429 24.28 -14.62 8.27
C THR A 429 23.55 -15.47 9.30
N VAL A 430 22.62 -16.28 8.84
CA VAL A 430 21.93 -17.31 9.64
C VAL A 430 22.47 -18.67 9.20
N LEU A 431 22.83 -19.53 10.15
CA LEU A 431 23.20 -20.90 9.86
C LEU A 431 21.95 -21.74 9.63
N THR A 432 21.93 -22.52 8.55
CA THR A 432 20.87 -23.51 8.29
C THR A 432 21.06 -24.72 9.21
N SER A 433 19.97 -25.30 9.71
CA SER A 433 20.01 -26.54 10.47
C SER A 433 20.33 -27.71 9.53
N GLY A 434 21.59 -28.14 9.53
CA GLY A 434 21.99 -29.42 8.96
C GLY A 434 21.85 -30.49 10.04
N THR A 435 20.89 -31.40 9.90
CA THR A 435 20.84 -32.64 10.69
C THR A 435 21.65 -33.78 10.05
N THR A 436 22.08 -33.63 8.78
CA THR A 436 22.83 -34.67 8.05
C THR A 436 23.94 -34.12 7.12
N GLY A 437 24.39 -32.86 7.31
CA GLY A 437 25.46 -32.26 6.50
C GLY A 437 25.98 -30.92 7.04
N PRO A 438 27.08 -30.39 6.48
CA PRO A 438 27.71 -29.16 6.96
C PRO A 438 26.80 -27.92 6.77
N ARG A 439 26.60 -27.13 7.84
CA ARG A 439 25.76 -25.91 7.83
C ARG A 439 26.40 -24.81 6.95
N GLN A 440 25.67 -24.24 5.99
CA GLN A 440 26.22 -23.30 5.00
C GLN A 440 25.57 -21.90 5.06
N ALA A 441 26.38 -20.85 4.88
CA ALA A 441 25.91 -19.46 4.77
C ALA A 441 25.38 -19.13 3.36
N VAL A 442 24.08 -18.86 3.23
CA VAL A 442 23.47 -18.40 1.95
C VAL A 442 23.61 -16.89 1.78
N ARG A 443 24.03 -16.43 0.59
CA ARG A 443 24.19 -15.02 0.24
C ARG A 443 23.09 -14.56 -0.72
N ARG A 444 22.44 -13.42 -0.44
CA ARG A 444 21.47 -12.81 -1.38
C ARG A 444 21.59 -11.29 -1.50
N PRO A 445 21.70 -10.74 -2.71
CA PRO A 445 21.50 -9.31 -2.94
C PRO A 445 20.00 -9.01 -2.89
N ILE A 446 19.47 -8.77 -1.70
CA ILE A 446 18.07 -8.34 -1.54
C ILE A 446 17.98 -6.88 -1.97
N THR A 447 17.11 -6.59 -2.95
CA THR A 447 16.77 -5.21 -3.31
C THR A 447 15.38 -4.87 -2.80
N TRP A 448 15.13 -3.58 -2.56
CA TRP A 448 13.81 -3.12 -2.12
C TRP A 448 12.69 -3.45 -3.14
N ARG A 449 13.03 -3.55 -4.45
CA ARG A 449 12.07 -3.90 -5.51
C ARG A 449 11.56 -5.34 -5.39
N VAL A 450 12.47 -6.26 -5.05
CA VAL A 450 12.16 -7.67 -4.80
C VAL A 450 11.28 -7.84 -3.56
N LEU A 451 11.50 -7.04 -2.52
CA LEU A 451 10.74 -7.11 -1.27
C LEU A 451 9.31 -6.57 -1.37
N LEU A 452 9.01 -5.72 -2.35
CA LEU A 452 7.75 -4.98 -2.41
C LEU A 452 6.52 -5.90 -2.47
N GLY A 453 6.55 -6.90 -3.36
CA GLY A 453 5.44 -7.85 -3.54
C GLY A 453 5.18 -8.73 -2.31
N PRO A 454 6.20 -9.39 -1.76
CA PRO A 454 6.10 -10.12 -0.50
C PRO A 454 5.62 -9.23 0.65
N ALA A 455 6.24 -8.06 0.86
CA ALA A 455 5.84 -7.13 1.93
C ALA A 455 4.37 -6.69 1.81
N VAL A 456 3.90 -6.42 0.59
CA VAL A 456 2.48 -6.10 0.33
C VAL A 456 1.55 -7.25 0.71
N THR A 457 1.91 -8.48 0.31
CA THR A 457 1.11 -9.67 0.65
C THR A 457 1.07 -9.85 2.16
N HIS A 458 2.22 -9.70 2.82
CA HIS A 458 2.34 -9.82 4.26
C HIS A 458 1.45 -8.80 4.97
N LEU A 459 1.58 -7.51 4.65
CA LEU A 459 0.83 -6.45 5.34
C LEU A 459 -0.68 -6.54 5.14
N ARG A 460 -1.13 -7.17 4.05
CA ARG A 460 -2.54 -7.47 3.84
C ARG A 460 -3.04 -8.56 4.79
N LEU A 461 -2.29 -9.66 4.89
CA LEU A 461 -2.69 -10.83 5.69
C LEU A 461 -2.43 -10.62 7.18
N ILE A 462 -1.26 -10.07 7.51
CA ILE A 462 -0.71 -9.83 8.85
C ILE A 462 -0.23 -8.36 8.91
N PRO A 463 -1.12 -7.41 9.23
CA PRO A 463 -0.83 -5.98 9.17
C PRO A 463 0.10 -5.54 10.31
N LEU A 464 1.32 -5.14 9.97
CA LEU A 464 2.27 -4.57 10.92
C LEU A 464 2.06 -3.06 11.03
N ARG A 465 1.81 -2.57 12.26
CA ARG A 465 1.52 -1.16 12.52
C ARG A 465 2.54 -0.54 13.47
N PRO A 466 2.99 0.69 13.20
CA PRO A 466 3.83 1.42 14.15
C PRO A 466 3.13 1.57 15.50
N GLY A 467 3.86 1.35 16.59
CA GLY A 467 3.35 1.45 17.96
C GLY A 467 2.43 0.31 18.40
N THR A 468 2.05 -0.62 17.52
CA THR A 468 1.30 -1.83 17.90
C THR A 468 2.25 -3.01 18.04
N PRO A 469 2.27 -3.72 19.18
CA PRO A 469 3.24 -4.80 19.39
C PRO A 469 3.10 -5.96 18.42
N ILE A 470 4.21 -6.67 18.19
CA ILE A 470 4.24 -8.04 17.68
C ILE A 470 5.00 -8.92 18.67
N ALA A 471 4.66 -10.21 18.74
CA ALA A 471 5.38 -11.17 19.57
C ALA A 471 6.14 -12.16 18.69
N VAL A 472 7.44 -12.33 18.95
CA VAL A 472 8.33 -13.24 18.24
C VAL A 472 8.85 -14.27 19.24
N ALA A 473 8.19 -15.42 19.25
CA ALA A 473 8.53 -16.57 20.09
C ALA A 473 9.38 -17.61 19.33
N ALA A 474 9.32 -17.60 18.00
CA ALA A 474 10.26 -18.35 17.18
C ALA A 474 11.69 -17.79 17.36
N PRO A 475 12.73 -18.63 17.37
CA PRO A 475 14.08 -18.16 17.65
C PRO A 475 14.57 -17.14 16.63
N ALA A 476 15.01 -15.97 17.08
CA ALA A 476 15.48 -14.89 16.21
C ALA A 476 16.90 -15.09 15.65
N TYR A 477 17.58 -16.17 16.04
CA TYR A 477 18.79 -16.66 15.36
C TYR A 477 18.48 -17.57 14.16
N HIS A 478 17.19 -17.84 13.86
CA HIS A 478 16.74 -18.47 12.62
C HIS A 478 16.05 -17.46 11.69
N GLY A 479 16.03 -17.76 10.39
CA GLY A 479 15.53 -16.85 9.35
C GLY A 479 14.10 -16.37 9.56
N TYR A 480 13.21 -17.23 10.07
CA TYR A 480 11.81 -16.90 10.32
C TYR A 480 11.64 -15.88 11.45
N GLY A 481 12.13 -16.16 12.67
CA GLY A 481 12.07 -15.23 13.80
C GLY A 481 12.82 -13.93 13.50
N LEU A 482 14.01 -14.02 12.88
CA LEU A 482 14.83 -12.88 12.52
C LEU A 482 14.11 -11.90 11.58
N SER A 483 13.41 -12.43 10.57
CA SER A 483 12.71 -11.61 9.58
C SER A 483 11.65 -10.74 10.23
N TYR A 484 10.92 -11.28 11.21
CA TYR A 484 9.87 -10.54 11.92
C TYR A 484 10.39 -9.58 12.97
N LEU A 485 11.47 -9.96 13.66
CA LEU A 485 12.22 -9.05 14.51
C LEU A 485 12.69 -7.83 13.70
N ALA A 486 13.39 -8.05 12.58
CA ALA A 486 13.89 -6.98 11.73
C ALA A 486 12.76 -6.12 11.15
N ALA A 487 11.67 -6.73 10.69
CA ALA A 487 10.50 -6.01 10.17
C ALA A 487 9.83 -5.14 11.24
N GLY A 488 9.64 -5.66 12.47
CA GLY A 488 9.05 -4.91 13.57
C GLY A 488 9.90 -3.69 13.95
N LEU A 489 11.22 -3.90 14.10
CA LEU A 489 12.18 -2.83 14.39
C LEU A 489 12.16 -1.74 13.32
N ALA A 490 12.19 -2.11 12.04
CA ALA A 490 12.19 -1.16 10.91
C ALA A 490 10.87 -0.40 10.77
N LEU A 491 9.72 -1.05 10.98
CA LEU A 491 8.40 -0.46 10.81
C LEU A 491 7.93 0.37 12.02
N GLY A 492 8.62 0.27 13.15
CA GLY A 492 8.23 0.99 14.36
C GLY A 492 7.27 0.22 15.26
N ALA A 493 7.10 -1.09 15.08
CA ALA A 493 6.33 -1.93 15.99
C ALA A 493 7.22 -2.31 17.19
N PRO A 494 6.73 -2.21 18.44
CA PRO A 494 7.39 -2.85 19.58
C PRO A 494 7.47 -4.37 19.34
N VAL A 495 8.64 -4.97 19.51
CA VAL A 495 8.83 -6.42 19.35
C VAL A 495 8.96 -7.06 20.73
N VAL A 496 8.00 -7.90 21.10
CA VAL A 496 8.06 -8.71 22.31
C VAL A 496 8.78 -10.01 21.96
N LEU A 497 9.99 -10.18 22.48
CA LEU A 497 10.78 -11.40 22.34
C LEU A 497 10.40 -12.36 23.48
N ALA A 498 10.06 -13.60 23.12
CA ALA A 498 9.77 -14.64 24.09
C ALA A 498 10.93 -15.65 24.15
N THR A 499 11.33 -16.03 25.36
CA THR A 499 12.33 -17.06 25.58
C THR A 499 11.67 -18.42 25.83
N GLY A 500 12.10 -19.44 25.07
CA GLY A 500 11.76 -20.84 25.32
C GLY A 500 10.38 -21.33 24.84
N LEU A 501 10.01 -22.53 25.31
CA LEU A 501 8.83 -23.29 24.86
C LEU A 501 7.71 -23.35 25.91
N ARG A 502 7.68 -22.42 26.88
CA ARG A 502 6.72 -22.43 27.99
C ARG A 502 5.37 -21.83 27.55
N PRO A 503 4.28 -22.62 27.48
CA PRO A 503 3.01 -22.14 26.94
C PRO A 503 2.37 -21.03 27.80
N HIS A 504 2.48 -21.09 29.13
CA HIS A 504 1.96 -20.03 30.02
C HIS A 504 2.61 -18.66 29.78
N ARG A 505 3.90 -18.63 29.44
CA ARG A 505 4.60 -17.38 29.10
C ARG A 505 4.10 -16.79 27.78
N LEU A 506 3.82 -17.64 26.79
CA LEU A 506 3.22 -17.19 25.53
C LEU A 506 1.82 -16.62 25.74
N ARG A 507 1.01 -17.25 26.59
CA ARG A 507 -0.30 -16.74 27.01
C ARG A 507 -0.17 -15.37 27.68
N GLU A 508 0.70 -15.24 28.67
CA GLU A 508 0.95 -13.99 29.40
C GLU A 508 1.36 -12.86 28.45
N ILE A 509 2.25 -13.14 27.48
CA ILE A 509 2.68 -12.17 26.47
C ILE A 509 1.49 -11.70 25.63
N VAL A 510 0.62 -12.62 25.20
CA VAL A 510 -0.55 -12.28 24.39
C VAL A 510 -1.54 -11.43 25.19
N ASP A 511 -1.80 -11.80 26.44
CA ASP A 511 -2.79 -11.13 27.28
C ASP A 511 -2.31 -9.73 27.70
N THR A 512 -1.02 -9.60 28.05
CA THR A 512 -0.40 -8.36 28.50
C THR A 512 -0.17 -7.37 27.36
N HIS A 513 0.46 -7.84 26.26
CA HIS A 513 0.92 -6.94 25.20
C HIS A 513 -0.04 -6.83 24.02
N ARG A 514 -1.05 -7.72 23.94
CA ARG A 514 -2.07 -7.75 22.89
C ARG A 514 -1.47 -7.56 21.48
N PRO A 515 -0.48 -8.38 21.11
CA PRO A 515 0.24 -8.18 19.86
C PRO A 515 -0.67 -8.36 18.65
N THR A 516 -0.34 -7.72 17.53
CA THR A 516 -1.10 -7.93 16.28
C THR A 516 -0.92 -9.34 15.74
N ALA A 517 0.26 -9.92 15.96
CA ALA A 517 0.60 -11.28 15.59
C ALA A 517 1.59 -11.88 16.59
N LEU A 518 1.43 -13.18 16.85
CA LEU A 518 2.38 -14.04 17.54
C LEU A 518 3.03 -14.95 16.50
N PHE A 519 4.34 -14.83 16.33
CA PHE A 519 5.16 -15.68 15.45
C PHE A 519 5.80 -16.79 16.29
N ALA A 520 5.30 -18.02 16.15
CA ALA A 520 5.69 -19.16 16.98
C ALA A 520 5.78 -20.44 16.14
N LEU A 521 6.58 -21.41 16.59
CA LEU A 521 6.72 -22.73 15.96
C LEU A 521 5.45 -23.58 16.16
N PRO A 522 5.19 -24.59 15.31
CA PRO A 522 4.00 -25.44 15.42
C PRO A 522 3.89 -26.08 16.81
N VAL A 523 4.98 -26.61 17.34
CA VAL A 523 5.03 -27.21 18.69
C VAL A 523 4.70 -26.20 19.80
N GLN A 524 5.10 -24.93 19.66
CA GLN A 524 4.78 -23.88 20.63
C GLN A 524 3.28 -23.57 20.62
N LEU A 525 2.66 -23.52 19.43
CA LEU A 525 1.22 -23.31 19.31
C LEU A 525 0.41 -24.50 19.81
N GLY A 526 0.89 -25.73 19.57
CA GLY A 526 0.27 -26.95 20.12
C GLY A 526 0.19 -26.91 21.64
N ARG A 527 1.33 -26.66 22.30
CA ARG A 527 1.37 -26.52 23.77
C ARG A 527 0.52 -25.37 24.29
N LEU A 528 0.37 -24.30 23.52
CA LEU A 528 -0.50 -23.18 23.87
C LEU A 528 -1.99 -23.58 23.80
N ALA A 529 -2.36 -24.43 22.83
CA ALA A 529 -3.70 -24.96 22.68
C ALA A 529 -4.08 -25.95 23.79
N ASP A 530 -3.09 -26.60 24.41
CA ASP A 530 -3.30 -27.53 25.53
C ASP A 530 -3.58 -26.81 26.87
N LEU A 531 -3.46 -25.47 26.93
CA LEU A 531 -3.78 -24.72 28.14
C LEU A 531 -5.30 -24.64 28.37
N PRO A 532 -5.75 -24.59 29.65
CA PRO A 532 -7.13 -24.24 29.97
C PRO A 532 -7.51 -22.89 29.36
N GLU A 533 -8.72 -22.80 28.81
CA GLU A 533 -9.26 -21.57 28.17
C GLU A 533 -8.35 -21.02 27.05
N ALA A 534 -7.63 -21.89 26.32
CA ALA A 534 -6.79 -21.48 25.20
C ALA A 534 -7.57 -20.74 24.10
N ASP A 535 -8.83 -21.10 23.88
CA ASP A 535 -9.79 -20.43 22.99
C ASP A 535 -10.08 -18.98 23.40
N ALA A 536 -10.03 -18.68 24.71
CA ALA A 536 -10.22 -17.35 25.27
C ALA A 536 -9.00 -16.41 25.09
N LEU A 537 -7.96 -16.81 24.35
CA LEU A 537 -6.82 -15.95 24.01
C LEU A 537 -7.31 -14.59 23.49
N HIS A 538 -6.97 -13.49 24.18
CA HIS A 538 -7.51 -12.17 23.87
C HIS A 538 -7.38 -11.76 22.39
N GLY A 539 -8.44 -11.19 21.82
CA GLY A 539 -8.38 -10.18 20.76
C GLY A 539 -8.08 -10.63 19.31
N ARG A 540 -7.60 -9.66 18.51
CA ARG A 540 -7.34 -9.77 17.06
C ARG A 540 -5.95 -10.36 16.72
N THR A 541 -5.26 -10.99 17.68
CA THR A 541 -3.89 -11.53 17.53
C THR A 541 -3.90 -12.69 16.55
N ARG A 542 -3.15 -12.57 15.45
CA ARG A 542 -2.94 -13.65 14.49
C ARG A 542 -1.86 -14.61 14.99
N LEU A 543 -2.06 -15.90 14.82
CA LEU A 543 -1.08 -16.94 15.14
C LEU A 543 -0.40 -17.35 13.84
N VAL A 544 0.88 -17.02 13.71
CA VAL A 544 1.65 -17.27 12.50
C VAL A 544 2.71 -18.31 12.83
N THR A 545 2.67 -19.43 12.13
CA THR A 545 3.61 -20.53 12.28
C THR A 545 4.41 -20.79 11.01
N GLY A 546 5.47 -21.58 11.13
CA GLY A 546 6.41 -21.87 10.06
C GLY A 546 7.72 -22.45 10.57
N SER A 547 8.71 -22.54 9.68
CA SER A 547 10.05 -23.13 9.93
C SER A 547 10.09 -24.63 10.24
N GLU A 548 8.99 -25.23 10.62
CA GLU A 548 8.81 -26.67 10.83
C GLU A 548 7.53 -27.13 10.11
N PRO A 549 7.42 -28.43 9.76
CA PRO A 549 6.18 -28.97 9.24
C PRO A 549 5.02 -28.76 10.21
N LEU A 550 3.93 -28.21 9.69
CA LEU A 550 2.66 -28.18 10.41
C LEU A 550 1.89 -29.45 10.06
N ASP A 551 1.94 -30.42 10.96
CA ASP A 551 1.21 -31.68 10.82
C ASP A 551 -0.31 -31.44 10.62
N PRO A 552 -1.00 -32.18 9.73
CA PRO A 552 -2.44 -32.00 9.47
C PRO A 552 -3.33 -32.15 10.71
N GLU A 553 -3.04 -33.07 11.62
CA GLU A 553 -3.83 -33.29 12.84
C GLU A 553 -3.64 -32.12 13.81
N LEU A 554 -2.39 -31.70 14.02
CA LEU A 554 -2.10 -30.48 14.77
C LEU A 554 -2.75 -29.25 14.12
N CYS A 555 -2.74 -29.15 12.79
CA CYS A 555 -3.37 -28.04 12.07
C CYS A 555 -4.87 -27.96 12.36
N LEU A 556 -5.58 -29.08 12.27
CA LEU A 556 -7.02 -29.13 12.55
C LEU A 556 -7.31 -28.77 14.01
N ARG A 557 -6.56 -29.36 14.95
CA ARG A 557 -6.68 -29.04 16.38
C ARG A 557 -6.48 -27.55 16.65
N LEU A 558 -5.47 -26.93 16.04
CA LEU A 558 -5.22 -25.49 16.19
C LEU A 558 -6.33 -24.64 15.56
N LEU A 559 -6.94 -25.07 14.45
CA LEU A 559 -8.08 -24.39 13.84
C LEU A 559 -9.35 -24.51 14.70
N ASP A 560 -9.54 -25.64 15.38
CA ASP A 560 -10.67 -25.84 16.29
C ASP A 560 -10.56 -24.93 17.50
N VAL A 561 -9.36 -24.81 18.09
CA VAL A 561 -9.13 -23.97 19.27
C VAL A 561 -9.08 -22.48 18.93
N PHE A 562 -8.36 -22.08 17.87
CA PHE A 562 -8.05 -20.67 17.58
C PHE A 562 -8.82 -20.07 16.39
N GLY A 563 -9.56 -20.89 15.62
CA GLY A 563 -10.39 -20.44 14.52
C GLY A 563 -9.61 -19.73 13.39
N ASP A 564 -10.18 -18.63 12.88
CA ASP A 564 -9.68 -17.84 11.74
C ASP A 564 -8.40 -17.02 12.00
N ARG A 565 -7.60 -17.44 12.97
CA ARG A 565 -6.42 -16.71 13.43
C ARG A 565 -5.11 -17.38 13.00
N LEU A 566 -5.15 -18.64 12.56
CA LEU A 566 -3.98 -19.45 12.22
C LEU A 566 -3.48 -19.22 10.78
N PHE A 567 -2.18 -18.99 10.63
CA PHE A 567 -1.49 -18.88 9.35
C PHE A 567 -0.25 -19.77 9.37
N ASN A 568 0.07 -20.40 8.23
CA ASN A 568 1.27 -21.22 8.08
C ASN A 568 2.17 -20.63 7.00
N LEU A 569 3.44 -20.34 7.32
CA LEU A 569 4.39 -19.69 6.44
C LEU A 569 5.54 -20.63 6.13
N PHE A 570 5.87 -20.72 4.85
CA PHE A 570 7.01 -21.50 4.39
C PHE A 570 8.01 -20.64 3.64
N GLY A 571 9.28 -20.86 3.93
CA GLY A 571 10.39 -20.30 3.21
C GLY A 571 11.68 -21.04 3.52
N ALA A 572 12.63 -20.95 2.59
CA ALA A 572 13.96 -21.52 2.74
C ALA A 572 15.01 -20.41 2.86
N THR A 573 16.09 -20.69 3.58
CA THR A 573 17.23 -19.76 3.72
C THR A 573 17.95 -19.56 2.39
N GLU A 574 17.77 -20.48 1.44
CA GLU A 574 18.28 -20.54 0.07
C GLU A 574 17.38 -19.79 -0.91
N ALA A 575 16.06 -20.05 -0.84
CA ALA A 575 15.08 -19.60 -1.83
C ALA A 575 14.21 -18.40 -1.42
N GLY A 576 14.01 -18.17 -0.12
CA GLY A 576 13.34 -17.02 0.47
C GLY A 576 11.96 -17.35 0.96
N TRP A 577 11.17 -16.32 1.29
CA TRP A 577 9.78 -16.56 1.65
C TRP A 577 9.03 -17.05 0.41
N ALA A 578 8.56 -18.30 0.49
CA ALA A 578 8.01 -19.04 -0.63
C ALA A 578 6.49 -18.95 -0.67
N THR A 579 5.80 -19.23 0.43
CA THR A 579 4.33 -19.30 0.48
C THR A 579 3.77 -18.90 1.84
N ILE A 580 2.46 -18.59 1.89
CA ILE A 580 1.69 -18.43 3.12
C ILE A 580 0.29 -19.04 2.94
N ALA A 581 -0.14 -19.82 3.93
CA ALA A 581 -1.48 -20.36 4.06
C ALA A 581 -2.33 -19.46 4.96
N THR A 582 -3.53 -19.13 4.49
CA THR A 582 -4.57 -18.48 5.29
C THR A 582 -5.41 -19.51 6.05
N PRO A 583 -6.22 -19.12 7.05
CA PRO A 583 -7.13 -20.06 7.72
C PRO A 583 -8.05 -20.82 6.75
N ALA A 584 -8.52 -20.15 5.69
CA ALA A 584 -9.32 -20.78 4.65
C ALA A 584 -8.53 -21.84 3.86
N ASP A 585 -7.26 -21.57 3.57
CA ASP A 585 -6.39 -22.56 2.91
C ASP A 585 -6.16 -23.77 3.80
N LEU A 586 -5.89 -23.55 5.09
CA LEU A 586 -5.63 -24.59 6.08
C LEU A 586 -6.85 -25.47 6.34
N ARG A 587 -8.07 -24.90 6.39
CA ARG A 587 -9.31 -25.71 6.49
C ARG A 587 -9.53 -26.57 5.25
N ALA A 588 -9.27 -26.02 4.08
CA ALA A 588 -9.55 -26.71 2.83
C ALA A 588 -8.42 -27.66 2.39
N ALA A 589 -7.24 -27.59 3.00
CA ALA A 589 -6.12 -28.51 2.81
C ALA A 589 -5.20 -28.49 4.05
N PRO A 590 -5.55 -29.22 5.13
CA PRO A 590 -4.71 -29.30 6.32
C PRO A 590 -3.28 -29.75 5.98
N GLY A 591 -2.30 -29.11 6.61
CA GLY A 591 -0.87 -29.33 6.32
C GLY A 591 -0.31 -28.51 5.15
N THR A 592 -1.12 -27.67 4.49
CA THR A 592 -0.60 -26.78 3.43
C THR A 592 0.27 -25.67 3.96
N VAL A 593 1.31 -25.37 3.19
CA VAL A 593 2.11 -24.16 3.36
C VAL A 593 1.58 -22.98 2.53
N GLY A 594 0.49 -23.21 1.80
CA GLY A 594 -0.34 -22.19 1.17
C GLY A 594 0.14 -21.78 -0.21
N ARG A 595 -0.05 -20.49 -0.54
CA ARG A 595 0.16 -19.96 -1.88
C ARG A 595 1.32 -18.97 -1.93
N PRO A 596 1.98 -18.80 -3.08
CA PRO A 596 3.05 -17.82 -3.22
C PRO A 596 2.57 -16.40 -2.95
N PRO A 597 3.35 -15.57 -2.23
CA PRO A 597 3.08 -14.17 -2.14
C PRO A 597 3.31 -13.49 -3.49
N ARG A 598 2.76 -12.29 -3.63
CA ARG A 598 2.85 -11.50 -4.85
C ARG A 598 4.30 -11.29 -5.27
N GLY A 599 4.62 -11.57 -6.53
CA GLY A 599 5.97 -11.40 -7.08
C GLY A 599 6.90 -12.59 -6.85
N VAL A 600 6.46 -13.59 -6.07
CA VAL A 600 7.13 -14.88 -5.91
C VAL A 600 6.37 -15.91 -6.74
N ARG A 601 7.09 -16.88 -7.31
CA ARG A 601 6.49 -18.03 -8.00
C ARG A 601 7.09 -19.31 -7.46
N ILE A 602 6.24 -20.33 -7.35
CA ILE A 602 6.63 -21.70 -7.03
C ILE A 602 6.58 -22.52 -8.32
N ARG A 603 7.60 -23.33 -8.55
CA ARG A 603 7.60 -24.41 -9.53
C ARG A 603 7.95 -25.70 -8.81
N VAL A 604 7.25 -26.78 -9.16
CA VAL A 604 7.57 -28.13 -8.70
C VAL A 604 8.12 -28.83 -9.92
N LEU A 605 9.38 -29.27 -9.87
CA LEU A 605 10.05 -29.88 -11.02
C LEU A 605 10.18 -31.39 -10.84
N ASP A 606 9.86 -32.16 -11.87
CA ASP A 606 10.07 -33.61 -11.92
C ASP A 606 11.56 -33.98 -12.08
N GLY A 607 11.86 -35.28 -12.19
CA GLY A 607 13.22 -35.81 -12.36
C GLY A 607 13.91 -35.35 -13.66
N ASP A 608 13.16 -34.93 -14.67
CA ASP A 608 13.65 -34.42 -15.95
C ASP A 608 13.78 -32.88 -15.96
N GLY A 609 13.44 -32.22 -14.84
CA GLY A 609 13.48 -30.76 -14.70
C GLY A 609 12.30 -30.02 -15.35
N ARG A 610 11.20 -30.72 -15.69
CA ARG A 610 9.97 -30.14 -16.23
C ARG A 610 8.96 -29.86 -15.11
N ASP A 611 7.98 -29.00 -15.36
CA ASP A 611 6.95 -28.72 -14.35
C ASP A 611 6.08 -29.97 -14.11
N ALA A 612 6.04 -30.44 -12.87
CA ALA A 612 5.22 -31.55 -12.45
C ALA A 612 3.71 -31.18 -12.52
N PRO A 613 2.84 -32.08 -12.99
CA PRO A 613 1.39 -31.90 -12.95
C PRO A 613 0.85 -31.67 -11.53
N PRO A 614 -0.30 -30.99 -11.36
CA PRO A 614 -0.90 -30.84 -10.04
C PRO A 614 -1.20 -32.19 -9.37
N GLY A 615 -0.73 -32.36 -8.14
CA GLY A 615 -0.82 -33.61 -7.37
C GLY A 615 0.44 -34.49 -7.44
N GLU A 616 1.34 -34.24 -8.39
CA GLU A 616 2.57 -35.02 -8.52
C GLU A 616 3.74 -34.37 -7.78
N ALA A 617 4.49 -35.21 -7.06
CA ALA A 617 5.60 -34.76 -6.23
C ALA A 617 6.84 -34.47 -7.08
N GLY A 618 7.54 -33.38 -6.75
CA GLY A 618 8.79 -33.00 -7.37
C GLY A 618 9.59 -32.03 -6.51
N ALA A 619 10.77 -31.65 -7.00
CA ALA A 619 11.66 -30.71 -6.32
C ALA A 619 11.06 -29.30 -6.33
N VAL A 620 10.90 -28.71 -5.14
CA VAL A 620 10.30 -27.38 -4.97
C VAL A 620 11.33 -26.30 -5.27
N HIS A 621 10.92 -25.37 -6.11
CA HIS A 621 11.74 -24.26 -6.56
C HIS A 621 11.00 -22.94 -6.42
N VAL A 622 11.73 -21.89 -6.01
CA VAL A 622 11.20 -20.54 -5.81
C VAL A 622 11.92 -19.56 -6.72
N SER A 623 11.17 -18.65 -7.33
CA SER A 623 11.71 -17.50 -8.06
C SER A 623 11.07 -16.20 -7.57
N GLY A 624 11.70 -15.07 -7.89
CA GLY A 624 11.23 -13.73 -7.51
C GLY A 624 12.11 -13.02 -6.50
N TRP A 625 13.03 -13.73 -5.84
CA TRP A 625 13.96 -13.18 -4.85
C TRP A 625 15.31 -12.74 -5.43
N LEU A 626 15.67 -13.24 -6.61
CA LEU A 626 16.91 -12.91 -7.31
C LEU A 626 16.65 -12.03 -8.55
N PRO A 627 17.61 -11.16 -8.93
CA PRO A 627 17.55 -10.43 -10.19
C PRO A 627 17.30 -11.36 -11.39
N GLY A 628 16.51 -10.92 -12.36
CA GLY A 628 16.16 -11.74 -13.53
C GLY A 628 15.14 -12.85 -13.26
N GLY A 629 14.68 -13.04 -12.01
CA GLY A 629 13.70 -14.08 -11.68
C GLY A 629 14.28 -15.49 -11.68
N ALA A 630 15.60 -15.62 -11.42
CA ALA A 630 16.27 -16.92 -11.34
C ALA A 630 15.55 -17.87 -10.36
N LEU A 631 15.50 -19.13 -10.77
CA LEU A 631 14.87 -20.21 -10.04
C LEU A 631 15.86 -20.78 -9.02
N VAL A 632 15.43 -20.95 -7.77
CA VAL A 632 16.27 -21.44 -6.66
C VAL A 632 15.59 -22.64 -6.01
N ALA A 633 16.30 -23.76 -5.91
CA ALA A 633 15.82 -24.95 -5.21
C ALA A 633 15.67 -24.65 -3.71
N THR A 634 14.60 -25.15 -3.08
CA THR A 634 14.43 -25.04 -1.63
C THR A 634 15.12 -26.18 -0.88
N GLY A 635 15.40 -27.29 -1.57
CA GLY A 635 15.82 -28.55 -0.94
C GLY A 635 14.65 -29.39 -0.44
N ASP A 636 13.40 -29.00 -0.72
CA ASP A 636 12.21 -29.75 -0.32
C ASP A 636 11.53 -30.41 -1.53
N VAL A 637 10.82 -31.51 -1.28
CA VAL A 637 9.94 -32.19 -2.22
C VAL A 637 8.50 -31.88 -1.85
N GLY A 638 7.68 -31.62 -2.85
CA GLY A 638 6.27 -31.31 -2.65
C GLY A 638 5.51 -31.34 -3.96
N TYR A 639 4.23 -30.98 -3.89
CA TYR A 639 3.35 -30.87 -5.05
C TYR A 639 2.44 -29.65 -4.92
N LEU A 640 1.96 -29.14 -6.06
CA LEU A 640 0.88 -28.16 -6.09
C LEU A 640 -0.44 -28.88 -6.24
N ASP A 641 -1.42 -28.56 -5.40
CA ASP A 641 -2.77 -29.08 -5.58
C ASP A 641 -3.52 -28.35 -6.72
N ARG A 642 -4.73 -28.82 -7.04
CA ARG A 642 -5.57 -28.21 -8.10
C ARG A 642 -5.94 -26.75 -7.82
N ALA A 643 -5.87 -26.29 -6.57
CA ALA A 643 -6.13 -24.91 -6.16
C ALA A 643 -4.85 -24.06 -6.06
N GLY A 644 -3.72 -24.58 -6.52
CA GLY A 644 -2.41 -23.93 -6.54
C GLY A 644 -1.77 -23.76 -5.17
N ARG A 645 -2.18 -24.56 -4.18
CA ARG A 645 -1.58 -24.59 -2.83
C ARG A 645 -0.42 -25.58 -2.81
N LEU A 646 0.68 -25.19 -2.19
CA LEU A 646 1.86 -26.03 -2.04
C LEU A 646 1.69 -26.99 -0.84
N MET A 647 2.01 -28.24 -1.09
CA MET A 647 2.03 -29.34 -0.13
C MET A 647 3.47 -29.85 -0.07
N LEU A 648 4.06 -29.94 1.12
CA LEU A 648 5.41 -30.48 1.30
C LEU A 648 5.32 -31.92 1.78
N THR A 649 6.15 -32.80 1.22
CA THR A 649 6.10 -34.24 1.50
C THR A 649 7.41 -34.79 2.06
N ALA A 650 8.56 -34.25 1.65
CA ALA A 650 9.87 -34.69 2.13
C ALA A 650 10.96 -33.61 1.96
N ARG A 651 12.15 -33.84 2.49
CA ARG A 651 13.39 -33.08 2.17
C ARG A 651 14.29 -33.89 1.24
N VAL A 652 14.86 -33.24 0.23
CA VAL A 652 15.93 -33.82 -0.59
C VAL A 652 17.25 -33.71 0.20
N PRO A 653 18.01 -34.81 0.37
CA PRO A 653 19.35 -34.73 0.97
C PRO A 653 20.24 -33.79 0.13
N ALA A 654 21.07 -32.98 0.79
CA ALA A 654 22.05 -32.15 0.08
C ALA A 654 22.96 -33.05 -0.78
N PRO A 655 23.28 -32.67 -2.04
CA PRO A 655 24.23 -33.42 -2.83
C PRO A 655 25.58 -33.44 -2.10
N SER A 656 26.16 -34.63 -1.96
CA SER A 656 27.53 -34.80 -1.46
C SER A 656 28.48 -33.94 -2.30
N PRO A 657 29.33 -33.11 -1.66
CA PRO A 657 30.33 -32.35 -2.41
C PRO A 657 31.27 -33.35 -3.09
N ARG A 658 31.31 -33.31 -4.42
CA ARG A 658 32.32 -34.01 -5.23
C ARG A 658 33.64 -33.26 -5.19
#